data_AF-A0A359FNS5-F1
#
_entry.id   AF-A0A359FNS5-F1
#
_cell.length_a   1.000
_cell.length_b   1.000
_cell.length_c   1.000
_cell.angle_alpha   90.00
_cell.angle_beta   90.00
_cell.angle_gamma   90.00
#
_symmetry.space_group_name_H-M   'P 1'
#
loop_
_entity.id
_entity.type
_entity.pdbx_description
1 polymer ?
#
loop_
_entity_poly.entity_id
_entity_poly.type
_entity_poly.pdbx_seq_one_letter_code
_entity_poly.pdbx_strand_id
1 'polypeptide(L)'
;MNKVINIYSILAILLFVMQTSLAQDECLGILFIESNPQDYKSSIFCDRSSTAFANKYRHQNFYEPDANTPIKTLKVNFQVIQDDDPNDRKNFENTPSDIQYFYDLIEHVNSMYADVAEPTDPQTQVCNDCYFENSKIQFEIANVYFHVDGNLYNSISPTIYNIYGVNKESEVNIIVIGIENNIVGSYTNTLPSFAMGTNQYVLTTDYYYSYLNDVNFIAATGNNLAHELGHILGLLHTYEPTCCHETCDDGHIDYLEDVFGLNPPSTCWFDRFCDSDDPNVQNCTNNIMGASWPVGYLSPLQQGRINRSLSIMSTKKYVNDIYGGTPLIVDEIEDWDFVMRLYSALNINENGILNLFCSLYMSANSVITINSGGILNLENSGILLNHDGTPFKGSIIIRNGGKLLLNNGSLAFGSNCVISVESGGIIECLGSNTISGSGYIVLNGSINADPGASLTIQGINQTTKLLEVQKSISFDTDFAGVTIRNGKIVMNNSTSELLINQGVDNVIIDNVWVTSSTGTNNGHQGIDIRSDYSVNISNSTFEQGYYGLYASRGASSPNLDVSNCTFNYCSYGLRVYNGGLTADGCTVEYNTVRGIYCSSMDLAGSINNSTVRYQNGTGDYGLYYDGASTATLTMQYNTISNNYNGAMVNGSFNTLFKCNTLNGNTDYGIYSNNSPVYLADATGISAGNNQLYSNNYGIKIYGTTSMFYLNNGYNDLRSDTYCMYGALEGIAGGSIAANNNYWKTGGGAPVSGTNYVLNGALSPITLTDNSPEGAYYLCELPGDLYGASVPATTVATYRTVTTDLGTLPMDETVETTLNTDAETGTVYDEATQFGLMAQVLNNDLAALNPAEEEQATHTYRMFRSSLGKQVAGKGTVDATQMDNMLQVIRKLQDDDKQREDKQVGKKLTARYFALALDEAQTLWLKQDYTGAIALLQSLIAKATADQLCEIQKLICQIEIDREFIASNNTLDIEELLAQCSGSEKSGSTNNSSGNGQNAAETGNLLLAGVSLSVVPHPVTGTSEILVKGLAKPATLIVYNSLGAVVFHREVTGETSAVKITRNELEPGMYLVTLNQNGTTLQTLKMVVQ
;
A
#
# COMPACT_ATOMS: atom_id res chain seq x y z
N MET A 1 -70.91 -58.07 31.60
CA MET A 1 -70.51 -59.37 31.02
C MET A 1 -69.00 -59.33 30.83
N ASN A 2 -68.30 -60.24 31.51
CA ASN A 2 -66.91 -60.69 31.36
C ASN A 2 -65.78 -59.72 30.99
N LYS A 3 -64.93 -59.52 32.01
CA LYS A 3 -63.49 -59.19 31.97
C LYS A 3 -62.73 -59.97 30.91
N VAL A 4 -61.88 -59.29 30.15
CA VAL A 4 -60.46 -59.66 29.94
C VAL A 4 -59.65 -58.36 29.97
N ILE A 5 -58.94 -58.15 31.07
CA ILE A 5 -57.93 -57.10 31.23
C ILE A 5 -56.70 -57.59 30.45
N ASN A 6 -56.26 -56.84 29.44
CA ASN A 6 -55.05 -57.13 28.70
C ASN A 6 -53.85 -56.55 29.50
N ILE A 7 -53.18 -57.44 30.23
CA ILE A 7 -52.04 -57.15 31.11
C ILE A 7 -50.83 -56.58 30.35
N TYR A 8 -50.80 -56.67 29.01
CA TYR A 8 -49.70 -56.16 28.19
C TYR A 8 -49.71 -54.64 27.98
N SER A 9 -50.86 -53.97 28.06
CA SER A 9 -50.94 -52.50 27.88
C SER A 9 -50.55 -51.73 29.15
N ILE A 10 -50.70 -52.34 30.34
CA ILE A 10 -50.31 -51.74 31.62
C ILE A 10 -48.82 -52.00 31.92
N LEU A 11 -48.24 -53.11 31.42
CA LEU A 11 -46.80 -53.34 31.50
C LEU A 11 -45.99 -52.47 30.53
N ALA A 12 -46.51 -52.14 29.34
CA ALA A 12 -45.84 -51.22 28.42
C ALA A 12 -45.82 -49.77 28.96
N ILE A 13 -46.88 -49.35 29.65
CA ILE A 13 -46.98 -48.03 30.27
C ILE A 13 -46.12 -47.95 31.56
N LEU A 14 -45.95 -49.04 32.33
CA LEU A 14 -45.02 -49.05 33.47
C LEU A 14 -43.53 -49.23 33.08
N LEU A 15 -43.20 -49.80 31.92
CA LEU A 15 -41.82 -49.86 31.43
C LEU A 15 -41.38 -48.53 30.79
N PHE A 16 -42.31 -47.78 30.16
CA PHE A 16 -42.02 -46.45 29.60
C PHE A 16 -41.66 -45.41 30.68
N VAL A 17 -42.27 -45.52 31.86
CA VAL A 17 -42.06 -44.60 33.00
C VAL A 17 -40.72 -44.83 33.72
N MET A 18 -40.02 -45.95 33.47
CA MET A 18 -38.68 -46.20 34.06
C MET A 18 -37.52 -45.91 33.11
N GLN A 19 -37.76 -45.78 31.79
CA GLN A 19 -36.70 -45.60 30.79
C GLN A 19 -36.33 -44.14 30.49
N THR A 20 -36.88 -43.15 31.20
CA THR A 20 -36.39 -41.75 31.16
C THR A 20 -35.64 -41.33 32.43
N SER A 21 -35.50 -42.25 33.38
CA SER A 21 -35.18 -41.94 34.78
C SER A 21 -33.70 -41.99 35.21
N LEU A 22 -32.73 -42.27 34.32
CA LEU A 22 -31.32 -42.49 34.72
C LEU A 22 -30.24 -41.71 33.97
N ALA A 23 -30.54 -40.85 32.99
CA ALA A 23 -29.51 -40.17 32.18
C ALA A 23 -29.32 -38.68 32.45
N GLN A 24 -30.11 -38.08 33.33
CA GLN A 24 -30.05 -36.65 33.64
C GLN A 24 -29.28 -36.33 34.95
N ASP A 25 -28.61 -37.32 35.56
CA ASP A 25 -28.01 -37.20 36.91
C ASP A 25 -26.49 -36.96 36.95
N GLU A 26 -25.81 -36.78 35.81
CA GLU A 26 -24.39 -36.40 35.81
C GLU A 26 -24.06 -35.29 34.80
N CYS A 27 -24.53 -34.06 35.06
CA CYS A 27 -23.90 -32.85 34.50
C CYS A 27 -22.56 -32.57 35.22
N LEU A 28 -21.54 -33.37 34.91
CA LEU A 28 -20.16 -33.09 35.29
C LEU A 28 -19.63 -31.92 34.45
N GLY A 29 -19.74 -30.69 34.97
CA GLY A 29 -18.84 -29.60 34.57
C GLY A 29 -19.43 -28.29 34.02
N ILE A 30 -20.65 -27.89 34.38
CA ILE A 30 -21.05 -26.48 34.19
C ILE A 30 -20.39 -25.65 35.29
N LEU A 31 -19.24 -25.06 34.98
CA LEU A 31 -18.71 -23.93 35.74
C LEU A 31 -19.62 -22.74 35.45
N PHE A 32 -20.51 -22.44 36.39
CA PHE A 32 -21.17 -21.15 36.47
C PHE A 32 -20.10 -20.07 36.63
N ILE A 33 -19.81 -19.38 35.54
CA ILE A 33 -19.51 -17.96 35.65
C ILE A 33 -20.90 -17.33 35.59
N GLU A 34 -21.53 -17.10 36.75
CA GLU A 34 -22.32 -15.87 36.87
C GLU A 34 -21.39 -14.81 36.29
N SER A 35 -21.76 -14.22 35.14
CA SER A 35 -21.00 -13.13 34.59
C SER A 35 -21.10 -11.99 35.60
N ASN A 36 -20.21 -12.00 36.58
CA ASN A 36 -19.73 -10.83 37.22
C ASN A 36 -19.42 -9.87 36.04
N PRO A 37 -19.97 -8.65 36.02
CA PRO A 37 -19.81 -7.73 34.89
C PRO A 37 -18.35 -7.36 34.54
N GLN A 38 -17.36 -8.01 35.16
CA GLN A 38 -15.94 -7.71 35.09
C GLN A 38 -15.13 -8.63 34.16
N ASP A 39 -15.69 -9.68 33.56
CA ASP A 39 -14.89 -10.54 32.69
C ASP A 39 -14.90 -10.07 31.22
N TYR A 40 -13.67 -9.78 30.76
CA TYR A 40 -13.23 -9.22 29.48
C TYR A 40 -13.57 -7.76 29.22
N LYS A 41 -12.85 -6.87 29.92
CA LYS A 41 -12.48 -5.53 29.41
C LYS A 41 -11.51 -5.65 28.23
N SER A 42 -11.98 -6.13 27.10
CA SER A 42 -11.26 -5.94 25.83
C SER A 42 -11.77 -4.65 25.20
N SER A 43 -10.94 -3.60 25.27
CA SER A 43 -11.23 -2.18 25.01
C SER A 43 -11.91 -1.46 26.19
N ILE A 44 -11.40 -0.26 26.52
CA ILE A 44 -11.94 0.62 27.58
C ILE A 44 -13.37 1.11 27.26
N PHE A 45 -13.85 0.90 26.03
CA PHE A 45 -15.08 1.49 25.50
C PHE A 45 -16.20 0.48 25.19
N CYS A 46 -15.99 -0.81 25.46
CA CYS A 46 -17.00 -1.88 25.25
C CYS A 46 -17.43 -2.55 26.57
N ASP A 47 -17.77 -1.74 27.57
CA ASP A 47 -18.02 -2.21 28.95
C ASP A 47 -19.49 -2.46 29.29
N ARG A 48 -20.42 -2.21 28.35
CA ARG A 48 -21.86 -2.46 28.49
C ARG A 48 -22.47 -1.70 29.69
N SER A 49 -21.95 -0.51 29.98
CA SER A 49 -22.38 0.38 31.06
C SER A 49 -23.35 1.48 30.62
N SER A 50 -23.53 1.68 29.32
CA SER A 50 -24.38 2.72 28.75
C SER A 50 -25.83 2.62 29.19
N THR A 51 -26.50 3.78 29.25
CA THR A 51 -27.94 3.86 29.56
C THR A 51 -28.76 3.14 28.48
N ALA A 52 -28.34 3.22 27.22
CA ALA A 52 -28.99 2.53 26.11
C ALA A 52 -28.91 1.00 26.29
N PHE A 53 -27.73 0.46 26.62
CA PHE A 53 -27.63 -0.97 26.93
C PHE A 53 -28.49 -1.32 28.13
N ALA A 54 -28.32 -0.62 29.26
CA ALA A 54 -28.95 -0.94 30.55
C ALA A 54 -30.48 -0.82 30.56
N ASN A 55 -31.08 0.04 29.76
CA ASN A 55 -32.54 0.26 29.81
C ASN A 55 -33.29 -0.32 28.62
N LYS A 56 -32.60 -0.66 27.53
CA LYS A 56 -33.22 -1.10 26.27
C LYS A 56 -32.61 -2.40 25.77
N TYR A 57 -31.35 -2.37 25.32
CA TYR A 57 -30.77 -3.49 24.56
C TYR A 57 -30.42 -4.74 25.39
N ARG A 58 -30.35 -4.66 26.72
CA ARG A 58 -30.18 -5.87 27.54
C ARG A 58 -31.48 -6.62 27.83
N HIS A 59 -32.66 -6.04 27.58
CA HIS A 59 -33.95 -6.63 27.96
C HIS A 59 -34.50 -7.55 26.86
N GLN A 60 -35.00 -8.73 27.24
CA GLN A 60 -35.50 -9.73 26.30
C GLN A 60 -36.77 -9.29 25.54
N ASN A 61 -37.63 -8.49 26.17
CA ASN A 61 -38.87 -7.98 25.58
C ASN A 61 -38.64 -7.03 24.39
N PHE A 62 -37.50 -6.32 24.33
CA PHE A 62 -37.14 -5.49 23.18
C PHE A 62 -36.95 -6.31 21.89
N TYR A 63 -36.65 -7.60 22.02
CA TYR A 63 -36.34 -8.50 20.92
C TYR A 63 -37.47 -9.48 20.60
N GLU A 64 -38.65 -9.34 21.22
CA GLU A 64 -39.81 -10.15 20.88
C GLU A 64 -40.10 -10.10 19.37
N PRO A 65 -40.27 -11.24 18.70
CA PRO A 65 -40.50 -11.26 17.26
C PRO A 65 -41.88 -10.70 16.93
N ASP A 66 -41.97 -9.96 15.84
CA ASP A 66 -43.23 -9.48 15.25
C ASP A 66 -43.43 -10.04 13.83
N ALA A 67 -44.50 -9.61 13.16
CA ALA A 67 -44.81 -10.02 11.80
C ALA A 67 -43.71 -9.64 10.77
N ASN A 68 -42.92 -8.61 11.07
CA ASN A 68 -41.85 -8.10 10.22
C ASN A 68 -40.48 -8.68 10.59
N THR A 69 -40.29 -9.27 11.77
CA THR A 69 -39.02 -9.88 12.17
C THR A 69 -38.55 -10.90 11.12
N PRO A 70 -37.32 -10.75 10.58
CA PRO A 70 -36.81 -11.70 9.59
C PRO A 70 -36.54 -13.06 10.22
N ILE A 71 -36.75 -14.13 9.44
CA ILE A 71 -36.41 -15.49 9.86
C ILE A 71 -34.90 -15.62 9.96
N LYS A 72 -34.40 -15.98 11.14
CA LYS A 72 -32.97 -16.21 11.43
C LYS A 72 -32.67 -17.69 11.24
N THR A 73 -31.98 -18.01 10.16
CA THR A 73 -31.51 -19.38 9.88
C THR A 73 -30.10 -19.59 10.40
N LEU A 74 -29.90 -20.63 11.21
CA LEU A 74 -28.60 -21.06 11.72
C LEU A 74 -28.17 -22.34 11.02
N LYS A 75 -26.91 -22.39 10.58
CA LYS A 75 -26.34 -23.60 10.00
C LYS A 75 -25.82 -24.54 11.06
N VAL A 76 -26.11 -25.83 10.89
CA VAL A 76 -25.66 -26.90 11.78
C VAL A 76 -24.83 -27.94 11.03
N ASN A 77 -23.78 -28.46 11.67
CA ASN A 77 -23.00 -29.59 11.19
C ASN A 77 -23.14 -30.76 12.14
N PHE A 78 -23.48 -31.93 11.62
CA PHE A 78 -23.44 -33.16 12.41
C PHE A 78 -22.03 -33.78 12.35
N GLN A 79 -21.47 -34.12 13.50
CA GLN A 79 -20.18 -34.78 13.67
C GLN A 79 -20.42 -36.17 14.27
N VAL A 80 -20.57 -37.18 13.42
CA VAL A 80 -20.85 -38.56 13.84
C VAL A 80 -19.54 -39.28 14.14
N ILE A 81 -19.36 -39.72 15.39
CA ILE A 81 -18.15 -40.42 15.83
C ILE A 81 -18.43 -41.92 15.93
N GLN A 82 -17.72 -42.69 15.11
CA GLN A 82 -17.87 -44.13 14.94
C GLN A 82 -16.75 -44.88 15.67
N ASP A 83 -17.04 -46.07 16.16
CA ASP A 83 -16.06 -47.05 16.64
C ASP A 83 -15.12 -47.47 15.51
N ASP A 84 -13.93 -47.98 15.86
CA ASP A 84 -12.90 -48.36 14.90
C ASP A 84 -12.98 -49.82 14.41
N ASP A 85 -13.98 -50.59 14.87
CA ASP A 85 -14.26 -51.94 14.36
C ASP A 85 -14.82 -51.85 12.91
N PRO A 86 -14.07 -52.34 11.91
CA PRO A 86 -14.50 -52.26 10.51
C PRO A 86 -15.72 -53.14 10.19
N ASN A 87 -16.13 -54.06 11.07
CA ASN A 87 -17.30 -54.92 10.88
C ASN A 87 -18.55 -54.43 11.63
N ASP A 88 -18.37 -53.52 12.58
CA ASP A 88 -19.43 -52.97 13.42
C ASP A 88 -18.97 -51.60 13.93
N ARG A 89 -19.05 -50.59 13.05
CA ARG A 89 -18.58 -49.22 13.33
C ARG A 89 -19.38 -48.51 14.43
N LYS A 90 -20.46 -49.11 14.93
CA LYS A 90 -21.30 -48.62 16.04
C LYS A 90 -21.54 -47.11 16.05
N ASN A 91 -22.29 -46.61 15.09
CA ASN A 91 -23.02 -45.35 15.07
C ASN A 91 -23.75 -45.26 13.71
N PHE A 92 -24.40 -44.13 13.40
CA PHE A 92 -24.88 -43.84 12.05
C PHE A 92 -23.75 -43.94 11.02
N GLU A 93 -24.05 -44.44 9.82
CA GLU A 93 -23.10 -44.59 8.71
C GLU A 93 -23.40 -43.61 7.57
N ASN A 94 -22.44 -43.43 6.66
CA ASN A 94 -22.60 -42.60 5.47
C ASN A 94 -23.47 -43.33 4.42
N THR A 95 -24.73 -43.57 4.78
CA THR A 95 -25.75 -44.20 3.95
C THR A 95 -26.89 -43.21 3.70
N PRO A 96 -27.61 -43.32 2.56
CA PRO A 96 -28.73 -42.41 2.29
C PRO A 96 -29.82 -42.42 3.37
N SER A 97 -30.08 -43.55 4.03
CA SER A 97 -31.08 -43.66 5.10
C SER A 97 -30.66 -42.93 6.37
N ASP A 98 -29.41 -43.10 6.78
CA ASP A 98 -28.90 -42.49 8.01
C ASP A 98 -28.69 -40.99 7.84
N ILE A 99 -28.31 -40.54 6.63
CA ILE A 99 -28.27 -39.12 6.31
C ILE A 99 -29.69 -38.53 6.35
N GLN A 100 -30.68 -39.22 5.78
CA GLN A 100 -32.07 -38.76 5.77
C GLN A 100 -32.61 -38.58 7.20
N TYR A 101 -32.22 -39.45 8.14
CA TYR A 101 -32.58 -39.27 9.54
C TYR A 101 -32.19 -37.88 10.08
N PHE A 102 -30.97 -37.39 9.80
CA PHE A 102 -30.56 -36.07 10.27
C PHE A 102 -31.41 -34.95 9.65
N TYR A 103 -31.80 -35.08 8.38
CA TYR A 103 -32.71 -34.13 7.74
C TYR A 103 -34.10 -34.15 8.37
N ASP A 104 -34.68 -35.33 8.59
CA ASP A 104 -35.99 -35.47 9.25
C ASP A 104 -35.94 -34.95 10.70
N LEU A 105 -34.80 -35.14 11.37
CA LEU A 105 -34.55 -34.62 12.71
C LEU A 105 -34.57 -33.08 12.73
N ILE A 106 -33.89 -32.41 11.80
CA ILE A 106 -33.88 -30.95 11.69
C ILE A 106 -35.24 -30.42 11.19
N GLU A 107 -35.96 -31.16 10.36
CA GLU A 107 -37.34 -30.83 9.99
C GLU A 107 -38.26 -30.82 11.23
N HIS A 108 -38.15 -31.83 12.10
CA HIS A 108 -38.89 -31.87 13.37
C HIS A 108 -38.49 -30.73 14.31
N VAL A 109 -37.20 -30.41 14.44
CA VAL A 109 -36.76 -29.24 15.22
C VAL A 109 -37.37 -27.96 14.64
N ASN A 110 -37.31 -27.77 13.33
CA ASN A 110 -37.85 -26.59 12.68
C ASN A 110 -39.37 -26.46 12.86
N SER A 111 -40.12 -27.56 12.86
CA SER A 111 -41.57 -27.50 13.11
C SER A 111 -41.86 -26.97 14.51
N MET A 112 -41.10 -27.37 15.54
CA MET A 112 -41.27 -26.86 16.90
C MET A 112 -40.99 -25.35 17.03
N TYR A 113 -40.01 -24.82 16.28
CA TYR A 113 -39.70 -23.38 16.29
C TYR A 113 -40.58 -22.55 15.35
N ALA A 114 -41.13 -23.15 14.28
CA ALA A 114 -41.95 -22.47 13.28
C ALA A 114 -43.46 -22.54 13.54
N ASP A 115 -43.91 -23.55 14.28
CA ASP A 115 -45.28 -23.83 14.71
C ASP A 115 -45.26 -24.12 16.22
N VAL A 116 -44.97 -23.07 16.99
CA VAL A 116 -44.89 -23.12 18.45
C VAL A 116 -46.25 -23.55 18.98
N ALA A 117 -46.31 -24.47 19.95
CA ALA A 117 -47.57 -24.91 20.55
C ALA A 117 -48.14 -23.87 21.52
N GLU A 118 -49.47 -23.81 21.67
CA GLU A 118 -50.12 -23.00 22.72
C GLU A 118 -49.68 -23.50 24.12
N PRO A 119 -49.52 -22.59 25.11
CA PRO A 119 -49.16 -22.99 26.47
C PRO A 119 -50.26 -23.82 27.13
N THR A 120 -49.88 -24.92 27.82
CA THR A 120 -50.81 -25.69 28.65
C THR A 120 -51.23 -24.96 29.93
N ASP A 121 -50.41 -24.00 30.39
CA ASP A 121 -50.69 -23.14 31.56
C ASP A 121 -50.43 -21.65 31.22
N PRO A 122 -51.36 -20.99 30.48
CA PRO A 122 -51.17 -19.61 30.03
C PRO A 122 -51.23 -18.61 31.19
N GLN A 123 -50.23 -17.73 31.29
CA GLN A 123 -50.19 -16.62 32.25
C GLN A 123 -51.05 -15.43 31.77
N THR A 124 -52.36 -15.65 31.65
CA THR A 124 -53.34 -14.69 31.08
C THR A 124 -53.40 -13.31 31.77
N GLN A 125 -52.85 -13.20 32.99
CA GLN A 125 -52.74 -11.93 33.71
C GLN A 125 -51.56 -11.06 33.23
N VAL A 126 -50.57 -11.66 32.57
CA VAL A 126 -49.36 -11.00 32.04
C VAL A 126 -49.53 -10.70 30.56
N CYS A 127 -49.86 -11.73 29.77
CA CYS A 127 -50.04 -11.63 28.34
C CYS A 127 -51.27 -12.46 28.00
N ASN A 128 -52.35 -11.84 27.48
CA ASN A 128 -53.65 -12.49 27.23
C ASN A 128 -53.56 -14.01 26.95
N ASP A 129 -52.92 -14.39 25.84
CA ASP A 129 -52.70 -15.80 25.47
C ASP A 129 -51.23 -16.25 25.64
N CYS A 130 -50.32 -15.35 26.04
CA CYS A 130 -48.86 -15.57 26.17
C CYS A 130 -48.23 -16.40 25.03
N TYR A 131 -48.62 -16.11 23.79
CA TYR A 131 -48.33 -17.02 22.69
C TYR A 131 -48.06 -16.28 21.38
N PHE A 132 -46.97 -16.66 20.73
CA PHE A 132 -46.68 -16.34 19.33
C PHE A 132 -46.43 -17.65 18.58
N GLU A 133 -47.17 -17.86 17.50
CA GLU A 133 -47.16 -19.09 16.69
C GLU A 133 -45.78 -19.39 16.07
N ASN A 134 -44.94 -18.38 15.83
CA ASN A 134 -43.69 -18.57 15.11
C ASN A 134 -42.55 -17.77 15.74
N SER A 135 -41.52 -18.49 16.20
CA SER A 135 -40.33 -17.90 16.84
C SER A 135 -39.39 -17.13 15.89
N LYS A 136 -39.61 -17.26 14.58
CA LYS A 136 -38.74 -16.76 13.50
C LYS A 136 -37.34 -17.39 13.48
N ILE A 137 -37.17 -18.57 14.06
CA ILE A 137 -35.91 -19.31 14.09
C ILE A 137 -36.00 -20.56 13.22
N GLN A 138 -34.95 -20.82 12.46
CA GLN A 138 -34.81 -22.04 11.67
C GLN A 138 -33.37 -22.55 11.71
N PHE A 139 -33.22 -23.84 11.46
CA PHE A 139 -31.95 -24.54 11.36
C PHE A 139 -31.81 -25.21 9.99
N GLU A 140 -30.61 -25.18 9.43
CA GLU A 140 -30.28 -25.76 8.14
C GLU A 140 -29.04 -26.64 8.28
N ILE A 141 -29.08 -27.86 7.75
CA ILE A 141 -27.90 -28.73 7.74
C ILE A 141 -26.91 -28.20 6.72
N ALA A 142 -25.73 -27.78 7.19
CA ALA A 142 -24.61 -27.48 6.32
C ALA A 142 -23.97 -28.78 5.81
N ASN A 143 -23.69 -29.73 6.71
CA ASN A 143 -23.19 -31.05 6.33
C ASN A 143 -23.32 -32.10 7.47
N VAL A 144 -23.15 -33.37 7.11
CA VAL A 144 -23.01 -34.51 8.03
C VAL A 144 -21.65 -35.16 7.80
N TYR A 145 -20.80 -35.15 8.82
CA TYR A 145 -19.46 -35.73 8.78
C TYR A 145 -19.42 -37.03 9.59
N PHE A 146 -18.69 -38.02 9.08
CA PHE A 146 -18.51 -39.32 9.72
C PHE A 146 -17.02 -39.54 10.00
N HIS A 147 -16.70 -39.77 11.27
CA HIS A 147 -15.33 -39.91 11.75
C HIS A 147 -15.16 -41.26 12.45
N VAL A 148 -14.13 -42.02 12.10
CA VAL A 148 -13.80 -43.28 12.77
C VAL A 148 -12.76 -42.99 13.86
N ASP A 149 -13.17 -43.09 15.12
CA ASP A 149 -12.31 -42.90 16.31
C ASP A 149 -12.80 -43.74 17.50
N GLY A 150 -12.24 -44.95 17.62
CA GLY A 150 -12.54 -45.89 18.71
C GLY A 150 -12.21 -45.39 20.11
N ASN A 151 -11.41 -44.32 20.28
CA ASN A 151 -11.13 -43.75 21.60
C ASN A 151 -12.18 -42.72 22.03
N LEU A 152 -12.86 -42.09 21.06
CA LEU A 152 -13.77 -40.98 21.30
C LEU A 152 -15.24 -41.31 20.99
N TYR A 153 -15.54 -42.43 20.31
CA TYR A 153 -16.92 -42.76 19.90
C TYR A 153 -17.92 -42.87 21.05
N ASN A 154 -17.48 -43.19 22.27
CA ASN A 154 -18.32 -43.29 23.47
C ASN A 154 -17.88 -42.30 24.57
N SER A 155 -17.20 -41.22 24.19
CA SER A 155 -16.63 -40.24 25.11
C SER A 155 -17.45 -38.95 25.12
N ILE A 156 -17.75 -38.41 26.30
CA ILE A 156 -18.41 -37.10 26.47
C ILE A 156 -17.42 -35.92 26.47
N SER A 157 -16.25 -36.08 25.84
CA SER A 157 -15.11 -35.15 25.95
C SER A 157 -15.22 -33.92 25.03
N PRO A 158 -14.88 -32.70 25.51
CA PRO A 158 -14.79 -31.51 24.66
C PRO A 158 -13.69 -31.63 23.58
N THR A 159 -12.77 -32.59 23.71
CA THR A 159 -11.74 -32.88 22.70
C THR A 159 -12.36 -33.22 21.34
N ILE A 160 -13.55 -33.83 21.30
CA ILE A 160 -14.23 -34.19 20.04
C ILE A 160 -14.53 -32.93 19.22
N TYR A 161 -15.10 -31.91 19.85
CA TYR A 161 -15.35 -30.61 19.20
C TYR A 161 -14.05 -29.97 18.71
N ASN A 162 -12.98 -30.06 19.52
CA ASN A 162 -11.70 -29.47 19.17
C ASN A 162 -11.08 -30.12 17.92
N ILE A 163 -11.16 -31.44 17.80
CA ILE A 163 -10.60 -32.19 16.67
C ILE A 163 -11.50 -32.12 15.43
N TYR A 164 -12.79 -32.36 15.58
CA TYR A 164 -13.71 -32.62 14.45
C TYR A 164 -14.63 -31.46 14.11
N GLY A 165 -14.83 -30.50 15.02
CA GLY A 165 -15.69 -29.35 14.75
C GLY A 165 -15.18 -28.55 13.54
N VAL A 166 -16.09 -28.18 12.65
CA VAL A 166 -15.79 -27.38 11.45
C VAL A 166 -16.49 -26.02 11.53
N ASN A 167 -15.98 -25.02 10.81
CA ASN A 167 -16.60 -23.71 10.67
C ASN A 167 -17.09 -23.11 12.01
N LYS A 168 -16.28 -23.29 13.06
CA LYS A 168 -16.65 -23.06 14.47
C LYS A 168 -17.18 -21.65 14.74
N GLU A 169 -16.71 -20.67 13.98
CA GLU A 169 -17.08 -19.26 14.09
C GLU A 169 -18.31 -18.86 13.26
N SER A 170 -18.93 -19.78 12.52
CA SER A 170 -20.09 -19.49 11.67
C SER A 170 -21.18 -20.57 11.64
N GLU A 171 -20.91 -21.78 12.15
CA GLU A 171 -21.86 -22.90 12.13
C GLU A 171 -21.85 -23.65 13.49
N VAL A 172 -23.03 -24.06 13.97
CA VAL A 172 -23.18 -24.83 15.20
C VAL A 172 -22.79 -26.28 14.91
N ASN A 173 -21.98 -26.90 15.76
CA ASN A 173 -21.64 -28.32 15.60
C ASN A 173 -22.47 -29.18 16.57
N ILE A 174 -23.07 -30.24 16.06
CA ILE A 174 -23.83 -31.23 16.81
C ILE A 174 -23.05 -32.55 16.75
N ILE A 175 -22.54 -32.99 17.88
CA ILE A 175 -21.70 -34.16 18.01
C ILE A 175 -22.57 -35.36 18.35
N VAL A 176 -22.43 -36.44 17.58
CA VAL A 176 -23.21 -37.66 17.73
C VAL A 176 -22.28 -38.80 18.11
N ILE A 177 -22.32 -39.20 19.39
CA ILE A 177 -21.52 -40.30 19.93
C ILE A 177 -22.35 -41.56 20.13
N GLY A 178 -21.71 -42.72 20.01
CA GLY A 178 -22.31 -44.05 20.14
C GLY A 178 -22.31 -44.55 21.59
N ILE A 179 -22.84 -43.78 22.53
CA ILE A 179 -23.11 -44.26 23.90
C ILE A 179 -24.51 -44.88 23.95
N GLU A 180 -24.61 -46.11 24.48
CA GLU A 180 -25.88 -46.78 24.79
C GLU A 180 -26.26 -46.53 26.25
N ASN A 181 -27.23 -45.64 26.47
CA ASN A 181 -27.74 -45.27 27.80
C ASN A 181 -29.19 -45.71 28.03
N ASN A 182 -29.87 -46.25 27.00
CA ASN A 182 -31.31 -46.57 26.99
C ASN A 182 -32.25 -45.36 27.19
N ILE A 183 -31.70 -44.15 27.17
CA ILE A 183 -32.39 -42.89 27.38
C ILE A 183 -31.77 -41.85 26.46
N VAL A 184 -32.60 -41.25 25.60
CA VAL A 184 -32.19 -40.09 24.78
C VAL A 184 -31.77 -38.96 25.71
N GLY A 185 -30.54 -38.48 25.54
CA GLY A 185 -30.03 -37.34 26.30
C GLY A 185 -28.96 -36.61 25.53
N SER A 186 -28.71 -35.37 25.90
CA SER A 186 -27.70 -34.53 25.28
C SER A 186 -27.21 -33.50 26.29
N TYR A 187 -26.15 -32.78 25.95
CA TYR A 187 -25.79 -31.56 26.66
C TYR A 187 -25.22 -30.51 25.72
N THR A 188 -25.47 -29.26 26.08
CA THR A 188 -24.87 -28.08 25.47
C THR A 188 -23.65 -27.65 26.27
N ASN A 189 -22.52 -27.41 25.60
CA ASN A 189 -21.25 -27.15 26.29
C ASN A 189 -21.25 -25.85 27.11
N THR A 190 -21.90 -24.82 26.61
CA THR A 190 -21.95 -23.50 27.23
C THR A 190 -23.08 -22.66 26.64
N LEU A 191 -23.59 -21.72 27.43
CA LEU A 191 -24.62 -20.76 27.01
C LEU A 191 -24.00 -19.64 26.15
N PRO A 192 -24.84 -18.83 25.45
CA PRO A 192 -24.42 -17.55 24.91
C PRO A 192 -23.65 -16.71 25.93
N SER A 193 -22.61 -16.03 25.45
CA SER A 193 -21.76 -15.18 26.29
C SER A 193 -21.50 -13.85 25.62
N PHE A 194 -21.21 -12.83 26.42
CA PHE A 194 -20.69 -11.56 25.91
C PHE A 194 -19.21 -11.65 25.47
N ALA A 195 -18.53 -12.76 25.77
CA ALA A 195 -17.27 -13.09 25.13
C ALA A 195 -17.54 -13.57 23.70
N MET A 196 -17.44 -12.67 22.72
CA MET A 196 -17.86 -12.91 21.33
C MET A 196 -17.16 -14.11 20.64
N GLY A 197 -15.97 -14.50 21.12
CA GLY A 197 -15.23 -15.68 20.63
C GLY A 197 -15.68 -17.01 21.22
N THR A 198 -16.62 -17.03 22.19
CA THR A 198 -17.14 -18.28 22.75
C THR A 198 -17.85 -19.08 21.65
N ASN A 199 -17.50 -20.35 21.56
CA ASN A 199 -18.04 -21.32 20.63
C ASN A 199 -19.00 -22.27 21.34
N GLN A 200 -20.14 -22.54 20.70
CA GLN A 200 -21.15 -23.43 21.22
C GLN A 200 -21.30 -24.69 20.36
N TYR A 201 -21.54 -25.81 21.02
CA TYR A 201 -21.83 -27.10 20.40
C TYR A 201 -22.77 -27.93 21.27
N VAL A 202 -23.48 -28.86 20.61
CA VAL A 202 -24.31 -29.87 21.27
C VAL A 202 -23.59 -31.21 21.19
N LEU A 203 -23.65 -32.02 22.24
CA LEU A 203 -23.22 -33.41 22.22
C LEU A 203 -24.39 -34.31 22.62
N THR A 204 -24.69 -35.29 21.78
CA THR A 204 -25.85 -36.17 21.90
C THR A 204 -25.46 -37.57 22.38
N THR A 205 -26.32 -38.22 23.13
CA THR A 205 -26.14 -39.57 23.66
C THR A 205 -27.37 -40.42 23.35
N ASP A 206 -27.16 -41.71 23.06
CA ASP A 206 -28.22 -42.69 22.78
C ASP A 206 -29.07 -42.46 21.51
N TYR A 207 -28.74 -41.47 20.67
CA TYR A 207 -29.47 -41.18 19.42
C TYR A 207 -29.44 -42.37 18.44
N TYR A 208 -28.27 -43.00 18.26
CA TYR A 208 -28.11 -44.15 17.38
C TYR A 208 -28.86 -45.40 17.89
N TYR A 209 -28.75 -45.70 19.18
CA TYR A 209 -29.43 -46.85 19.77
C TYR A 209 -30.95 -46.67 19.84
N SER A 210 -31.42 -45.44 20.04
CA SER A 210 -32.84 -45.10 19.92
C SER A 210 -33.36 -45.26 18.49
N TYR A 211 -32.58 -44.86 17.48
CA TYR A 211 -32.88 -45.08 16.07
C TYR A 211 -33.03 -46.58 15.72
N LEU A 212 -32.23 -47.46 16.31
CA LEU A 212 -32.30 -48.90 16.06
C LEU A 212 -33.54 -49.59 16.70
N ASN A 213 -34.11 -49.01 17.75
CA ASN A 213 -35.04 -49.70 18.65
C ASN A 213 -36.54 -49.33 18.48
N ASP A 214 -36.93 -48.22 17.83
CA ASP A 214 -38.32 -47.74 17.84
C ASP A 214 -38.82 -47.05 16.54
N VAL A 215 -40.15 -47.01 16.36
CA VAL A 215 -40.90 -46.40 15.24
C VAL A 215 -41.27 -44.93 15.50
N ASN A 216 -41.17 -44.42 16.74
CA ASN A 216 -41.45 -43.01 17.12
C ASN A 216 -40.19 -42.20 17.48
N PHE A 217 -39.01 -42.66 17.06
CA PHE A 217 -37.69 -42.16 17.48
C PHE A 217 -37.40 -40.69 17.13
N ILE A 218 -37.88 -40.17 15.99
CA ILE A 218 -37.62 -38.79 15.55
C ILE A 218 -38.20 -37.77 16.53
N ALA A 219 -39.40 -38.02 17.08
CA ALA A 219 -40.01 -37.10 18.04
C ALA A 219 -39.19 -37.00 19.33
N ALA A 220 -38.68 -38.13 19.86
CA ALA A 220 -37.87 -38.12 21.07
C ALA A 220 -36.52 -37.41 20.86
N THR A 221 -35.76 -37.79 19.82
CA THR A 221 -34.46 -37.16 19.52
C THR A 221 -34.62 -35.72 19.03
N GLY A 222 -35.71 -35.41 18.34
CA GLY A 222 -36.02 -34.06 17.83
C GLY A 222 -36.41 -33.11 18.95
N ASN A 223 -37.26 -33.55 19.89
CA ASN A 223 -37.60 -32.77 21.07
C ASN A 223 -36.36 -32.50 21.95
N ASN A 224 -35.52 -33.51 22.17
CA ASN A 224 -34.28 -33.33 22.91
C ASN A 224 -33.30 -32.39 22.17
N LEU A 225 -33.16 -32.52 20.85
CA LEU A 225 -32.29 -31.61 20.10
C LEU A 225 -32.82 -30.16 20.11
N ALA A 226 -34.13 -29.97 19.99
CA ALA A 226 -34.76 -28.65 20.07
C ALA A 226 -34.52 -27.98 21.44
N HIS A 227 -34.55 -28.77 22.51
CA HIS A 227 -34.22 -28.34 23.88
C HIS A 227 -32.76 -27.89 23.99
N GLU A 228 -31.81 -28.70 23.51
CA GLU A 228 -30.39 -28.32 23.54
C GLU A 228 -30.06 -27.11 22.68
N LEU A 229 -30.67 -27.02 21.49
CA LEU A 229 -30.56 -25.82 20.67
C LEU A 229 -31.18 -24.61 21.39
N GLY A 230 -32.19 -24.81 22.25
CA GLY A 230 -32.70 -23.78 23.15
C GLY A 230 -31.62 -23.24 24.11
N HIS A 231 -30.77 -24.12 24.66
CA HIS A 231 -29.60 -23.69 25.45
C HIS A 231 -28.57 -22.94 24.61
N ILE A 232 -28.28 -23.39 23.38
CA ILE A 232 -27.43 -22.63 22.42
C ILE A 232 -28.00 -21.23 22.21
N LEU A 233 -29.33 -21.08 22.19
CA LEU A 233 -30.00 -19.80 22.00
C LEU A 233 -30.21 -18.99 23.29
N GLY A 234 -29.78 -19.52 24.44
CA GLY A 234 -29.73 -18.81 25.72
C GLY A 234 -30.91 -19.04 26.66
N LEU A 235 -31.70 -20.09 26.45
CA LEU A 235 -32.77 -20.48 27.37
C LEU A 235 -32.24 -21.43 28.46
N LEU A 236 -32.87 -21.40 29.64
CA LEU A 236 -32.58 -22.29 30.76
C LEU A 236 -33.79 -23.19 31.04
N HIS A 237 -33.60 -24.21 31.89
CA HIS A 237 -34.67 -25.12 32.27
C HIS A 237 -35.77 -24.41 33.07
N THR A 238 -37.03 -24.74 32.80
CA THR A 238 -38.18 -24.19 33.55
C THR A 238 -38.57 -25.01 34.79
N TYR A 239 -37.80 -26.05 35.12
CA TYR A 239 -38.06 -27.03 36.19
C TYR A 239 -36.86 -27.20 37.15
N GLU A 240 -37.09 -27.79 38.32
CA GLU A 240 -36.06 -28.17 39.32
C GLU A 240 -36.34 -29.62 39.81
N PRO A 241 -35.33 -30.46 40.21
CA PRO A 241 -33.88 -30.24 40.23
C PRO A 241 -33.21 -30.41 38.87
N THR A 242 -32.28 -29.48 38.59
CA THR A 242 -31.46 -29.44 37.39
C THR A 242 -30.18 -28.62 37.64
N CYS A 243 -29.22 -28.72 36.72
CA CYS A 243 -27.95 -28.01 36.79
C CYS A 243 -28.08 -26.51 36.44
N CYS A 244 -29.10 -26.10 35.68
CA CYS A 244 -29.28 -24.72 35.25
C CYS A 244 -30.78 -24.40 35.00
N HIS A 245 -31.44 -23.83 36.00
CA HIS A 245 -32.86 -23.44 35.92
C HIS A 245 -33.02 -21.94 35.74
N GLU A 246 -34.17 -21.52 35.21
CA GLU A 246 -34.60 -20.14 35.15
C GLU A 246 -34.70 -19.54 36.56
N THR A 247 -34.65 -18.20 36.65
CA THR A 247 -34.77 -17.50 37.94
C THR A 247 -36.24 -17.38 38.38
N CYS A 248 -36.47 -17.49 39.68
CA CYS A 248 -37.75 -17.14 40.32
C CYS A 248 -37.72 -15.77 41.00
N ASP A 249 -36.63 -15.02 40.85
CA ASP A 249 -36.53 -13.64 41.30
C ASP A 249 -37.15 -12.72 40.24
N ASP A 250 -38.32 -12.16 40.55
CA ASP A 250 -39.05 -11.22 39.68
C ASP A 250 -38.36 -9.85 39.54
N GLY A 251 -37.32 -9.58 40.33
CA GLY A 251 -36.41 -8.46 40.14
C GLY A 251 -35.27 -8.73 39.15
N HIS A 252 -35.08 -9.99 38.72
CA HIS A 252 -34.03 -10.35 37.78
C HIS A 252 -34.42 -9.96 36.35
N ILE A 253 -33.46 -9.45 35.57
CA ILE A 253 -33.72 -8.97 34.20
C ILE A 253 -34.28 -10.04 33.26
N ASP A 254 -33.87 -11.28 33.49
CA ASP A 254 -34.26 -12.46 32.72
C ASP A 254 -35.37 -13.26 33.42
N TYR A 255 -36.14 -12.64 34.31
CA TYR A 255 -37.34 -13.29 34.83
C TYR A 255 -38.38 -13.52 33.71
N LEU A 256 -38.97 -14.70 33.67
CA LEU A 256 -39.99 -15.08 32.68
C LEU A 256 -41.39 -14.95 33.29
N GLU A 257 -41.87 -13.72 33.43
CA GLU A 257 -43.22 -13.45 33.96
C GLU A 257 -44.33 -14.08 33.10
N ASP A 258 -44.09 -14.26 31.81
CA ASP A 258 -45.01 -14.92 30.87
C ASP A 258 -45.02 -16.46 30.97
N VAL A 259 -44.14 -17.03 31.80
CA VAL A 259 -44.08 -18.45 32.14
C VAL A 259 -44.50 -18.69 33.58
N PHE A 260 -43.99 -17.89 34.54
CA PHE A 260 -44.17 -18.10 35.98
C PHE A 260 -45.17 -17.16 36.65
N GLY A 261 -45.72 -16.18 35.91
CA GLY A 261 -46.69 -15.21 36.40
C GLY A 261 -46.08 -14.02 37.15
N LEU A 262 -46.93 -13.18 37.76
CA LEU A 262 -46.50 -12.02 38.58
C LEU A 262 -46.42 -12.41 40.06
N ASN A 263 -45.41 -11.89 40.76
CA ASN A 263 -45.16 -12.15 42.19
C ASN A 263 -45.00 -13.65 42.49
N PRO A 264 -44.00 -14.32 41.88
CA PRO A 264 -43.80 -15.74 42.07
C PRO A 264 -43.54 -16.09 43.55
N PRO A 265 -43.88 -17.31 43.97
CA PRO A 265 -43.31 -17.87 45.20
C PRO A 265 -41.78 -17.93 45.10
N SER A 266 -41.08 -18.09 46.24
CA SER A 266 -39.62 -18.21 46.28
C SER A 266 -39.05 -19.36 45.43
N THR A 267 -39.90 -20.32 45.05
CA THR A 267 -39.62 -21.43 44.14
C THR A 267 -40.82 -21.57 43.19
N CYS A 268 -40.61 -21.34 41.91
CA CYS A 268 -41.66 -21.17 40.88
C CYS A 268 -41.55 -22.21 39.74
N TRP A 269 -40.60 -23.15 39.84
CA TRP A 269 -40.31 -24.12 38.81
C TRP A 269 -41.38 -25.21 38.67
N PHE A 270 -41.56 -25.70 37.44
CA PHE A 270 -42.46 -26.81 37.15
C PHE A 270 -41.88 -28.16 37.59
N ASP A 271 -42.76 -29.17 37.67
CA ASP A 271 -42.39 -30.55 37.94
C ASP A 271 -41.67 -31.16 36.74
N ARG A 272 -40.73 -32.07 37.03
CA ARG A 272 -40.01 -32.86 36.03
C ARG A 272 -40.75 -34.16 35.73
N PHE A 273 -40.64 -34.66 34.50
CA PHE A 273 -41.23 -35.91 34.02
C PHE A 273 -42.75 -35.98 34.18
N CYS A 274 -43.41 -34.88 33.88
CA CYS A 274 -44.86 -34.74 34.00
C CYS A 274 -45.55 -34.79 32.64
N ASP A 275 -46.83 -35.17 32.63
CA ASP A 275 -47.71 -35.08 31.48
C ASP A 275 -48.51 -33.77 31.58
N SER A 276 -48.24 -32.84 30.67
CA SER A 276 -48.86 -31.50 30.63
C SER A 276 -50.28 -31.51 30.06
N ASP A 277 -50.67 -32.60 29.39
CA ASP A 277 -52.05 -32.81 28.94
C ASP A 277 -52.92 -33.49 30.02
N ASP A 278 -52.32 -34.03 31.10
CA ASP A 278 -53.08 -34.63 32.20
C ASP A 278 -53.68 -33.54 33.10
N PRO A 279 -55.02 -33.36 33.11
CA PRO A 279 -55.66 -32.32 33.92
C PRO A 279 -55.53 -32.54 35.44
N ASN A 280 -55.00 -33.69 35.88
CA ASN A 280 -54.74 -33.98 37.29
C ASN A 280 -53.34 -33.53 37.75
N VAL A 281 -52.45 -33.13 36.83
CA VAL A 281 -51.12 -32.61 37.12
C VAL A 281 -51.17 -31.08 37.11
N GLN A 282 -50.98 -30.45 38.27
CA GLN A 282 -51.18 -28.99 38.41
C GLN A 282 -49.92 -28.14 38.20
N ASN A 283 -48.72 -28.73 38.21
CA ASN A 283 -47.46 -28.00 38.09
C ASN A 283 -46.63 -28.51 36.90
N CYS A 284 -47.23 -28.56 35.70
CA CYS A 284 -46.58 -29.06 34.49
C CYS A 284 -46.77 -28.10 33.32
N THR A 285 -45.74 -27.95 32.49
CA THR A 285 -45.76 -27.09 31.31
C THR A 285 -45.38 -27.90 30.07
N ASN A 286 -45.92 -27.57 28.89
CA ASN A 286 -45.46 -28.09 27.60
C ASN A 286 -44.29 -27.27 27.00
N ASN A 287 -43.61 -26.44 27.80
CA ASN A 287 -42.48 -25.63 27.36
C ASN A 287 -41.34 -26.49 26.80
N ILE A 288 -40.69 -26.06 25.71
CA ILE A 288 -39.54 -26.76 25.10
C ILE A 288 -38.41 -26.95 26.13
N MET A 289 -38.22 -25.98 27.04
CA MET A 289 -37.22 -26.06 28.10
C MET A 289 -37.70 -26.75 29.38
N GLY A 290 -38.91 -27.31 29.34
CA GLY A 290 -39.44 -28.23 30.34
C GLY A 290 -38.81 -29.61 30.24
N ALA A 291 -39.18 -30.50 31.15
CA ALA A 291 -38.86 -31.92 31.09
C ALA A 291 -40.16 -32.74 31.15
N SER A 292 -41.09 -32.42 30.27
CA SER A 292 -42.46 -32.90 30.26
C SER A 292 -42.81 -33.57 28.94
N TRP A 293 -44.06 -34.00 28.81
CA TRP A 293 -44.68 -34.42 27.56
C TRP A 293 -46.14 -33.94 27.52
N PRO A 294 -46.71 -33.54 26.37
CA PRO A 294 -46.02 -33.14 25.15
C PRO A 294 -45.13 -31.89 25.37
N VAL A 295 -44.24 -31.61 24.41
CA VAL A 295 -43.39 -30.41 24.39
C VAL A 295 -43.53 -29.67 23.07
N GLY A 296 -43.54 -28.33 23.11
CA GLY A 296 -43.67 -27.50 21.91
C GLY A 296 -43.87 -26.01 22.16
N TYR A 297 -44.06 -25.57 23.41
CA TYR A 297 -44.30 -24.16 23.72
C TYR A 297 -43.00 -23.37 23.96
N LEU A 298 -42.94 -22.14 23.43
CA LEU A 298 -41.96 -21.12 23.76
C LEU A 298 -42.70 -19.81 24.05
N SER A 299 -42.44 -19.23 25.22
CA SER A 299 -43.09 -17.97 25.60
C SER A 299 -42.57 -16.77 24.79
N PRO A 300 -43.35 -15.69 24.64
CA PRO A 300 -42.89 -14.45 24.01
C PRO A 300 -41.53 -13.96 24.52
N LEU A 301 -41.30 -13.93 25.83
CA LEU A 301 -40.03 -13.51 26.45
C LEU A 301 -38.90 -14.50 26.17
N GLN A 302 -39.17 -15.80 26.10
CA GLN A 302 -38.16 -16.78 25.64
C GLN A 302 -37.80 -16.55 24.17
N GLN A 303 -38.78 -16.30 23.30
CA GLN A 303 -38.54 -15.95 21.90
C GLN A 303 -37.75 -14.64 21.77
N GLY A 304 -38.04 -13.64 22.61
CA GLY A 304 -37.27 -12.41 22.74
C GLY A 304 -35.84 -12.66 23.21
N ARG A 305 -35.65 -13.52 24.21
CA ARG A 305 -34.31 -13.91 24.71
C ARG A 305 -33.47 -14.57 23.62
N ILE A 306 -34.06 -15.48 22.85
CA ILE A 306 -33.40 -16.07 21.68
C ILE A 306 -32.92 -14.97 20.72
N ASN A 307 -33.83 -14.06 20.34
CA ASN A 307 -33.52 -12.99 19.40
C ASN A 307 -32.47 -11.99 19.94
N ARG A 308 -32.45 -11.75 21.26
CA ARG A 308 -31.42 -10.98 21.98
C ARG A 308 -30.07 -11.68 21.89
N SER A 309 -29.99 -12.98 22.23
CA SER A 309 -28.75 -13.77 22.14
C SER A 309 -28.15 -13.72 20.74
N LEU A 310 -28.99 -13.88 19.72
CA LEU A 310 -28.58 -13.79 18.32
C LEU A 310 -28.20 -12.37 17.88
N SER A 311 -28.49 -11.33 18.64
CA SER A 311 -28.14 -9.95 18.29
C SER A 311 -26.89 -9.47 19.03
N ILE A 312 -26.77 -9.72 20.33
CA ILE A 312 -25.74 -9.08 21.18
C ILE A 312 -24.82 -10.07 21.91
N MET A 313 -24.99 -11.38 21.72
CA MET A 313 -24.15 -12.41 22.35
C MET A 313 -23.35 -13.20 21.32
N SER A 314 -22.50 -14.13 21.78
CA SER A 314 -21.59 -14.90 20.93
C SER A 314 -22.30 -15.71 19.83
N THR A 315 -23.56 -16.10 20.04
CA THR A 315 -24.33 -16.89 19.06
C THR A 315 -24.81 -16.11 17.85
N LYS A 316 -24.70 -14.77 17.84
CA LYS A 316 -24.96 -13.93 16.66
C LYS A 316 -24.20 -14.37 15.41
N LYS A 317 -23.04 -15.03 15.58
CA LYS A 317 -22.16 -15.45 14.49
C LYS A 317 -22.70 -16.63 13.68
N TYR A 318 -23.63 -17.40 14.25
CA TYR A 318 -24.22 -18.57 13.60
C TYR A 318 -25.36 -18.25 12.62
N VAL A 319 -25.85 -17.01 12.63
CA VAL A 319 -26.95 -16.61 11.75
C VAL A 319 -26.43 -16.32 10.35
N ASN A 320 -27.06 -16.90 9.33
CA ASN A 320 -26.78 -16.61 7.92
C ASN A 320 -26.94 -15.11 7.59
N ASP A 321 -26.40 -14.65 6.45
CA ASP A 321 -26.63 -13.28 6.01
C ASP A 321 -28.12 -13.06 5.73
N ILE A 322 -28.76 -12.19 6.52
CA ILE A 322 -30.17 -11.88 6.42
C ILE A 322 -30.39 -10.39 6.64
N TYR A 323 -31.35 -9.84 5.91
CA TYR A 323 -31.74 -8.44 5.98
C TYR A 323 -33.25 -8.31 5.83
N GLY A 324 -33.91 -7.69 6.81
CA GLY A 324 -35.35 -7.47 6.78
C GLY A 324 -35.90 -6.93 8.09
N GLY A 325 -37.20 -6.67 8.08
CA GLY A 325 -37.95 -6.19 9.23
C GLY A 325 -37.96 -4.68 9.42
N THR A 326 -38.56 -4.27 10.54
CA THR A 326 -38.77 -2.85 10.86
C THR A 326 -37.42 -2.16 11.10
N PRO A 327 -37.16 -1.00 10.46
CA PRO A 327 -35.94 -0.22 10.73
C PRO A 327 -35.81 0.12 12.22
N LEU A 328 -34.62 -0.08 12.78
CA LEU A 328 -34.29 0.42 14.11
C LEU A 328 -34.17 1.95 14.04
N ILE A 329 -34.92 2.64 14.90
CA ILE A 329 -34.94 4.10 14.98
C ILE A 329 -34.12 4.56 16.19
N VAL A 330 -33.23 5.52 15.95
CA VAL A 330 -32.54 6.32 16.99
C VAL A 330 -33.02 7.75 16.85
N ASP A 331 -33.80 8.21 17.82
CA ASP A 331 -34.40 9.56 17.91
C ASP A 331 -33.96 10.34 19.17
N GLU A 332 -33.08 9.74 19.96
CA GLU A 332 -32.41 10.34 21.11
C GLU A 332 -30.90 10.04 21.10
N ILE A 333 -30.18 10.50 22.12
CA ILE A 333 -28.75 10.22 22.28
C ILE A 333 -28.60 8.80 22.82
N GLU A 334 -27.99 7.92 22.04
CA GLU A 334 -27.67 6.55 22.42
C GLU A 334 -26.15 6.30 22.32
N ASP A 335 -25.58 5.79 23.41
CA ASP A 335 -24.21 5.28 23.45
C ASP A 335 -24.23 3.76 23.27
N TRP A 336 -23.63 3.25 22.19
CA TRP A 336 -23.51 1.82 21.95
C TRP A 336 -22.09 1.34 22.29
N ASP A 337 -21.93 0.97 23.55
CA ASP A 337 -20.73 0.40 24.19
C ASP A 337 -20.78 -1.14 24.29
N PHE A 338 -21.48 -1.76 23.34
CA PHE A 338 -21.65 -3.20 23.24
C PHE A 338 -21.62 -3.66 21.79
N VAL A 339 -21.26 -4.92 21.56
CA VAL A 339 -21.30 -5.51 20.23
C VAL A 339 -22.75 -5.82 19.85
N MET A 340 -23.16 -5.41 18.66
CA MET A 340 -24.50 -5.68 18.16
C MET A 340 -24.45 -6.17 16.72
N ARG A 341 -25.28 -7.17 16.40
CA ARG A 341 -25.68 -7.51 15.05
C ARG A 341 -27.10 -7.02 14.82
N LEU A 342 -27.27 -6.14 13.85
CA LEU A 342 -28.56 -5.60 13.44
C LEU A 342 -28.99 -6.25 12.12
N TYR A 343 -30.25 -6.69 12.08
CA TYR A 343 -30.83 -7.44 10.98
C TYR A 343 -31.75 -6.62 10.08
N SER A 344 -31.96 -5.34 10.41
CA SER A 344 -32.80 -4.40 9.69
C SER A 344 -32.03 -3.13 9.30
N ALA A 345 -32.70 -2.16 8.68
CA ALA A 345 -32.12 -0.84 8.44
C ALA A 345 -31.93 -0.08 9.76
N LEU A 346 -30.99 0.85 9.78
CA LEU A 346 -30.78 1.78 10.90
C LEU A 346 -31.12 3.20 10.44
N ASN A 347 -32.06 3.86 11.11
CA ASN A 347 -32.42 5.24 10.83
C ASN A 347 -32.11 6.10 12.05
N ILE A 348 -31.26 7.10 11.87
CA ILE A 348 -30.94 8.11 12.88
C ILE A 348 -31.71 9.37 12.51
N ASN A 349 -32.73 9.68 13.29
CA ASN A 349 -33.68 10.75 13.03
C ASN A 349 -33.23 12.08 13.65
N GLU A 350 -34.07 13.11 13.48
CA GLU A 350 -33.88 14.40 14.14
C GLU A 350 -33.74 14.22 15.66
N ASN A 351 -32.70 14.83 16.26
CA ASN A 351 -32.26 14.67 17.66
C ASN A 351 -31.60 13.34 18.01
N GLY A 352 -31.60 12.36 17.10
CA GLY A 352 -30.88 11.11 17.27
C GLY A 352 -29.37 11.31 17.16
N ILE A 353 -28.63 10.92 18.19
CA ILE A 353 -27.16 10.85 18.14
C ILE A 353 -26.77 9.43 18.54
N LEU A 354 -26.25 8.67 17.58
CA LEU A 354 -25.69 7.35 17.86
C LEU A 354 -24.17 7.47 18.02
N ASN A 355 -23.67 7.35 19.24
CA ASN A 355 -22.25 7.20 19.51
C ASN A 355 -21.90 5.70 19.49
N LEU A 356 -21.26 5.25 18.41
CA LEU A 356 -20.83 3.87 18.27
C LEU A 356 -19.41 3.72 18.83
N PHE A 357 -19.28 3.02 19.95
CA PHE A 357 -18.00 2.73 20.60
C PHE A 357 -17.47 1.32 20.27
N CYS A 358 -18.35 0.41 19.86
CA CYS A 358 -18.03 -0.99 19.59
C CYS A 358 -18.40 -1.40 18.16
N SER A 359 -18.38 -2.71 17.88
CA SER A 359 -18.68 -3.26 16.56
C SER A 359 -20.18 -3.38 16.31
N LEU A 360 -20.64 -2.82 15.20
CA LEU A 360 -21.96 -3.05 14.63
C LEU A 360 -21.85 -3.93 13.38
N TYR A 361 -22.45 -5.13 13.44
CA TYR A 361 -22.51 -6.10 12.35
C TYR A 361 -23.84 -5.96 11.62
N MET A 362 -23.81 -5.86 10.30
CA MET A 362 -25.02 -5.77 9.48
C MET A 362 -24.85 -6.57 8.19
N SER A 363 -25.96 -6.88 7.53
CA SER A 363 -25.95 -7.55 6.22
C SER A 363 -25.28 -6.69 5.14
N ALA A 364 -24.77 -7.35 4.09
CA ALA A 364 -24.26 -6.65 2.90
C ALA A 364 -25.35 -5.83 2.17
N ASN A 365 -26.63 -6.14 2.39
CA ASN A 365 -27.77 -5.42 1.81
C ASN A 365 -28.31 -4.31 2.71
N SER A 366 -27.69 -4.09 3.87
CA SER A 366 -28.20 -3.17 4.87
C SER A 366 -27.98 -1.70 4.51
N VAL A 367 -28.86 -0.84 5.06
CA VAL A 367 -28.80 0.61 4.85
C VAL A 367 -28.82 1.31 6.21
N ILE A 368 -27.86 2.20 6.40
CA ILE A 368 -27.85 3.19 7.47
C ILE A 368 -28.28 4.53 6.88
N THR A 369 -29.37 5.12 7.38
CA THR A 369 -29.84 6.44 6.95
C THR A 369 -29.67 7.44 8.09
N ILE A 370 -28.91 8.50 7.83
CA ILE A 370 -28.75 9.63 8.75
C ILE A 370 -29.65 10.75 8.21
N ASN A 371 -30.81 10.93 8.85
CA ASN A 371 -31.78 11.94 8.46
C ASN A 371 -31.36 13.35 8.95
N SER A 372 -32.13 14.35 8.56
CA SER A 372 -31.86 15.75 8.96
C SER A 372 -31.82 15.88 10.48
N GLY A 373 -30.74 16.48 11.01
CA GLY A 373 -30.52 16.64 12.45
C GLY A 373 -30.02 15.38 13.17
N GLY A 374 -29.89 14.25 12.48
CA GLY A 374 -29.33 13.01 13.02
C GLY A 374 -27.81 12.95 12.89
N ILE A 375 -27.16 12.25 13.83
CA ILE A 375 -25.70 12.09 13.88
C ILE A 375 -25.33 10.61 14.10
N LEU A 376 -24.53 10.04 13.19
CA LEU A 376 -23.77 8.82 13.47
C LEU A 376 -22.35 9.21 13.83
N ASN A 377 -21.90 8.89 15.05
CA ASN A 377 -20.56 9.16 15.53
C ASN A 377 -19.75 7.87 15.68
N LEU A 378 -18.69 7.74 14.90
CA LEU A 378 -17.73 6.64 14.98
C LEU A 378 -16.55 7.08 15.86
N GLU A 379 -16.65 6.78 17.16
CA GLU A 379 -15.67 7.13 18.20
C GLU A 379 -14.60 6.05 18.32
N ASN A 380 -13.29 6.38 18.21
CA ASN A 380 -12.04 5.65 18.58
C ASN A 380 -11.94 4.10 18.40
N SER A 381 -13.00 3.34 18.63
CA SER A 381 -13.16 1.88 18.53
C SER A 381 -14.48 1.45 17.83
N GLY A 382 -15.33 2.40 17.42
CA GLY A 382 -16.55 2.14 16.66
C GLY A 382 -16.24 1.62 15.27
N ILE A 383 -16.68 0.40 14.96
CA ILE A 383 -16.40 -0.26 13.67
C ILE A 383 -17.71 -0.78 13.08
N LEU A 384 -17.95 -0.43 11.81
CA LEU A 384 -18.99 -1.04 11.00
C LEU A 384 -18.44 -2.27 10.29
N LEU A 385 -19.12 -3.41 10.46
CA LEU A 385 -18.73 -4.69 9.90
C LEU A 385 -19.89 -5.32 9.12
N ASN A 386 -19.53 -6.08 8.09
CA ASN A 386 -20.46 -7.02 7.48
C ASN A 386 -20.74 -8.19 8.45
N HIS A 387 -21.81 -8.95 8.22
CA HIS A 387 -22.25 -10.02 9.14
C HIS A 387 -21.17 -11.09 9.44
N ASP A 388 -20.24 -11.30 8.52
CA ASP A 388 -19.11 -12.24 8.57
C ASP A 388 -17.85 -11.63 9.22
N GLY A 389 -17.93 -10.40 9.72
CA GLY A 389 -16.79 -9.67 10.29
C GLY A 389 -15.84 -9.05 9.27
N THR A 390 -16.15 -9.13 7.98
CA THR A 390 -15.39 -8.42 6.94
C THR A 390 -15.77 -6.93 6.88
N PRO A 391 -14.99 -6.07 6.19
CA PRO A 391 -15.33 -4.66 6.00
C PRO A 391 -16.77 -4.46 5.51
N PHE A 392 -17.43 -3.41 6.00
CA PHE A 392 -18.86 -3.17 5.76
C PHE A 392 -19.19 -3.06 4.27
N LYS A 393 -20.20 -3.81 3.80
CA LYS A 393 -20.61 -3.89 2.39
C LYS A 393 -21.96 -3.20 2.08
N GLY A 394 -22.67 -2.75 3.13
CA GLY A 394 -23.95 -2.07 2.98
C GLY A 394 -23.82 -0.64 2.49
N SER A 395 -24.88 0.16 2.65
CA SER A 395 -24.89 1.56 2.24
C SER A 395 -25.10 2.52 3.41
N ILE A 396 -24.48 3.70 3.35
CA ILE A 396 -24.74 4.81 4.27
C ILE A 396 -25.30 5.97 3.46
N ILE A 397 -26.46 6.48 3.85
CA ILE A 397 -27.11 7.63 3.21
C ILE A 397 -27.14 8.78 4.20
N ILE A 398 -26.40 9.85 3.90
CA ILE A 398 -26.35 11.07 4.68
C ILE A 398 -27.27 12.09 3.99
N ARG A 399 -28.46 12.29 4.56
CA ARG A 399 -29.46 13.23 4.03
C ARG A 399 -29.05 14.67 4.31
N ASN A 400 -29.76 15.60 3.68
CA ASN A 400 -29.62 17.03 3.97
C ASN A 400 -29.78 17.34 5.47
N GLY A 401 -28.73 17.90 6.09
CA GLY A 401 -28.67 18.21 7.52
C GLY A 401 -28.31 17.03 8.43
N GLY A 402 -28.11 15.83 7.87
CA GLY A 402 -27.55 14.68 8.60
C GLY A 402 -26.02 14.71 8.62
N LYS A 403 -25.42 14.10 9.64
CA LYS A 403 -23.96 14.11 9.84
C LYS A 403 -23.38 12.72 10.16
N LEU A 404 -22.33 12.34 9.44
CA LEU A 404 -21.43 11.25 9.81
C LEU A 404 -20.18 11.87 10.45
N LEU A 405 -19.98 11.63 11.74
CA LEU A 405 -18.84 12.10 12.50
C LEU A 405 -17.79 10.98 12.60
N LEU A 406 -16.58 11.26 12.15
CA LEU A 406 -15.41 10.39 12.31
C LEU A 406 -14.53 11.01 13.40
N ASN A 407 -14.48 10.40 14.58
CA ASN A 407 -13.70 10.90 15.71
C ASN A 407 -12.58 9.93 16.05
N ASN A 408 -11.38 10.22 15.51
CA ASN A 408 -10.23 9.31 15.51
C ASN A 408 -10.61 7.91 15.01
N GLY A 409 -11.52 7.88 14.03
CA GLY A 409 -12.17 6.67 13.54
C GLY A 409 -11.49 6.11 12.29
N SER A 410 -11.57 4.78 12.14
CA SER A 410 -11.23 4.09 10.90
C SER A 410 -12.48 3.42 10.35
N LEU A 411 -12.88 3.80 9.14
CA LEU A 411 -14.00 3.21 8.43
C LEU A 411 -13.47 2.40 7.25
N ALA A 412 -13.73 1.09 7.26
CA ALA A 412 -13.28 0.16 6.23
C ALA A 412 -14.48 -0.38 5.42
N PHE A 413 -14.43 -0.22 4.10
CA PHE A 413 -15.47 -0.63 3.18
C PHE A 413 -15.11 -1.90 2.42
N GLY A 414 -16.05 -2.83 2.38
CA GLY A 414 -16.03 -3.96 1.47
C GLY A 414 -16.51 -3.55 0.08
N SER A 415 -16.45 -4.51 -0.85
CA SER A 415 -16.94 -4.32 -2.21
C SER A 415 -18.43 -3.93 -2.20
N ASN A 416 -18.81 -3.05 -3.12
CA ASN A 416 -20.17 -2.53 -3.29
C ASN A 416 -20.69 -1.59 -2.19
N CYS A 417 -19.92 -1.32 -1.14
CA CYS A 417 -20.32 -0.30 -0.17
C CYS A 417 -20.34 1.09 -0.80
N VAL A 418 -21.42 1.83 -0.57
CA VAL A 418 -21.60 3.20 -1.05
C VAL A 418 -21.99 4.12 0.11
N ILE A 419 -21.23 5.19 0.30
CA ILE A 419 -21.67 6.35 1.08
C ILE A 419 -22.26 7.38 0.13
N SER A 420 -23.55 7.66 0.25
CA SER A 420 -24.20 8.76 -0.46
C SER A 420 -24.29 9.97 0.45
N VAL A 421 -23.52 11.01 0.15
CA VAL A 421 -23.59 12.30 0.84
C VAL A 421 -24.45 13.23 -0.01
N GLU A 422 -25.73 13.35 0.34
CA GLU A 422 -26.67 14.22 -0.39
C GLU A 422 -26.31 15.70 -0.20
N SER A 423 -26.93 16.58 -1.02
CA SER A 423 -26.75 18.02 -0.86
C SER A 423 -27.16 18.48 0.54
N GLY A 424 -26.22 19.04 1.29
CA GLY A 424 -26.39 19.46 2.69
C GLY A 424 -26.11 18.38 3.73
N GLY A 425 -25.81 17.13 3.32
CA GLY A 425 -25.24 16.12 4.20
C GLY A 425 -23.76 16.39 4.47
N ILE A 426 -23.26 15.96 5.63
CA ILE A 426 -21.92 16.31 6.12
C ILE A 426 -21.17 15.05 6.57
N ILE A 427 -19.93 14.89 6.11
CA ILE A 427 -18.92 14.08 6.81
C ILE A 427 -18.06 15.05 7.62
N GLU A 428 -17.94 14.84 8.92
CA GLU A 428 -17.13 15.69 9.80
C GLU A 428 -16.00 14.86 10.43
N CYS A 429 -14.78 15.40 10.42
CA CYS A 429 -13.58 14.72 10.88
C CYS A 429 -13.00 15.41 12.13
N LEU A 430 -12.83 14.63 13.20
CA LEU A 430 -12.19 15.03 14.45
C LEU A 430 -10.95 14.16 14.66
N GLY A 431 -9.79 14.78 14.91
CA GLY A 431 -8.52 14.05 15.06
C GLY A 431 -8.08 13.30 13.80
N SER A 432 -7.44 12.14 13.95
CA SER A 432 -6.86 11.40 12.82
C SER A 432 -7.78 10.32 12.29
N ASN A 433 -8.28 10.48 11.08
CA ASN A 433 -9.31 9.62 10.49
C ASN A 433 -8.83 8.92 9.22
N THR A 434 -9.28 7.69 9.04
CA THR A 434 -9.01 6.89 7.84
C THR A 434 -10.29 6.30 7.26
N ILE A 435 -10.49 6.49 5.96
CA ILE A 435 -11.49 5.79 5.16
C ILE A 435 -10.73 4.88 4.20
N SER A 436 -11.03 3.59 4.21
CA SER A 436 -10.29 2.59 3.43
C SER A 436 -11.16 1.52 2.79
N GLY A 437 -10.62 0.79 1.82
CA GLY A 437 -11.23 -0.44 1.29
C GLY A 437 -11.65 -0.34 -0.18
N SER A 438 -12.63 -1.14 -0.59
CA SER A 438 -13.09 -1.26 -1.99
C SER A 438 -14.45 -0.63 -2.28
N GLY A 439 -15.09 0.01 -1.29
CA GLY A 439 -16.27 0.85 -1.47
C GLY A 439 -15.91 2.29 -1.86
N TYR A 440 -16.92 3.11 -2.13
CA TYR A 440 -16.74 4.50 -2.60
C TYR A 440 -17.76 5.48 -2.01
N ILE A 441 -17.43 6.77 -2.10
CA ILE A 441 -18.26 7.87 -1.62
C ILE A 441 -18.79 8.67 -2.81
N VAL A 442 -20.10 8.89 -2.85
CA VAL A 442 -20.77 9.83 -3.76
C VAL A 442 -20.92 11.17 -3.04
N LEU A 443 -20.20 12.18 -3.51
CA LEU A 443 -20.09 13.49 -2.87
C LEU A 443 -20.96 14.53 -3.57
N ASN A 444 -22.10 14.83 -2.96
CA ASN A 444 -22.93 16.01 -3.24
C ASN A 444 -23.07 16.94 -2.01
N GLY A 445 -22.67 16.49 -0.82
CA GLY A 445 -22.60 17.26 0.42
C GLY A 445 -21.23 17.89 0.68
N SER A 446 -20.79 17.95 1.93
CA SER A 446 -19.46 18.48 2.32
C SER A 446 -18.66 17.49 3.16
N ILE A 447 -17.34 17.71 3.20
CA ILE A 447 -16.40 17.07 4.12
C ILE A 447 -15.74 18.20 4.91
N ASN A 448 -15.92 18.20 6.23
CA ASN A 448 -15.46 19.26 7.11
C ASN A 448 -14.46 18.68 8.15
N ALA A 449 -13.63 19.54 8.73
CA ALA A 449 -12.72 19.18 9.80
C ALA A 449 -12.90 20.08 11.04
N ASP A 450 -12.66 19.51 12.21
CA ASP A 450 -12.31 20.30 13.39
C ASP A 450 -10.81 20.68 13.34
N PRO A 451 -10.40 21.80 13.96
CA PRO A 451 -9.01 22.24 13.93
C PRO A 451 -8.03 21.14 14.34
N GLY A 452 -7.10 20.82 13.42
CA GLY A 452 -6.07 19.81 13.64
C GLY A 452 -6.46 18.40 13.18
N ALA A 453 -7.65 18.20 12.62
CA ALA A 453 -8.06 16.91 12.10
C ALA A 453 -7.29 16.56 10.82
N SER A 454 -7.14 15.26 10.56
CA SER A 454 -6.53 14.75 9.32
C SER A 454 -7.39 13.65 8.73
N LEU A 455 -7.44 13.57 7.40
CA LEU A 455 -8.20 12.54 6.70
C LEU A 455 -7.33 11.82 5.67
N THR A 456 -7.27 10.49 5.79
CA THR A 456 -6.73 9.59 4.77
C THR A 456 -7.86 8.85 4.07
N ILE A 457 -7.94 8.93 2.74
CA ILE A 457 -8.83 8.12 1.91
C ILE A 457 -7.95 7.19 1.05
N GLN A 458 -8.04 5.88 1.28
CA GLN A 458 -7.19 4.91 0.59
C GLN A 458 -7.96 3.74 -0.02
N GLY A 459 -7.66 3.41 -1.28
CA GLY A 459 -8.17 2.21 -1.92
C GLY A 459 -7.19 1.05 -1.88
N ILE A 460 -7.53 -0.02 -2.59
CA ILE A 460 -6.68 -1.20 -2.76
C ILE A 460 -5.63 -0.95 -3.85
N ASN A 461 -6.01 -0.25 -4.92
CA ASN A 461 -5.18 0.06 -6.08
C ASN A 461 -5.79 1.22 -6.89
N GLN A 462 -5.02 1.79 -7.83
CA GLN A 462 -5.42 2.94 -8.64
C GLN A 462 -6.78 2.81 -9.37
N THR A 463 -7.25 1.60 -9.65
CA THR A 463 -8.56 1.38 -10.31
C THR A 463 -9.75 1.33 -9.35
N THR A 464 -9.49 1.22 -8.05
CA THR A 464 -10.53 1.21 -7.00
C THR A 464 -11.22 2.56 -6.98
N LYS A 465 -12.50 2.64 -7.36
CA LYS A 465 -13.26 3.89 -7.24
C LYS A 465 -13.33 4.29 -5.76
N LEU A 466 -12.86 5.49 -5.44
CA LEU A 466 -12.89 6.05 -4.08
C LEU A 466 -13.97 7.11 -3.96
N LEU A 467 -13.99 8.03 -4.92
CA LEU A 467 -14.85 9.21 -4.88
C LEU A 467 -15.60 9.36 -6.21
N GLU A 468 -16.86 9.73 -6.12
CA GLU A 468 -17.66 10.27 -7.22
C GLU A 468 -18.11 11.69 -6.87
N VAL A 469 -17.51 12.68 -7.52
CA VAL A 469 -17.64 14.09 -7.17
C VAL A 469 -18.70 14.73 -8.06
N GLN A 470 -19.81 15.18 -7.47
CA GLN A 470 -20.95 15.73 -8.22
C GLN A 470 -20.85 17.23 -8.50
N LYS A 471 -20.10 17.95 -7.66
CA LYS A 471 -19.93 19.41 -7.67
C LYS A 471 -18.59 19.77 -7.03
N SER A 472 -18.29 21.06 -6.87
CA SER A 472 -17.11 21.47 -6.10
C SER A 472 -17.24 21.07 -4.63
N ILE A 473 -16.25 20.32 -4.14
CA ILE A 473 -16.12 19.88 -2.75
C ILE A 473 -14.80 20.43 -2.23
N SER A 474 -14.86 21.05 -1.05
CA SER A 474 -13.73 21.75 -0.47
C SER A 474 -13.27 21.11 0.82
N PHE A 475 -11.97 20.93 0.96
CA PHE A 475 -11.28 20.69 2.23
C PHE A 475 -10.83 22.04 2.76
N ASP A 476 -11.30 22.40 3.96
CA ASP A 476 -11.09 23.71 4.59
C ASP A 476 -9.77 23.81 5.37
N THR A 477 -9.53 24.97 5.99
CA THR A 477 -8.31 25.31 6.74
C THR A 477 -8.10 24.47 7.99
N ASP A 478 -9.12 23.74 8.46
CA ASP A 478 -9.05 23.04 9.75
C ASP A 478 -8.36 21.67 9.61
N PHE A 479 -8.17 21.19 8.37
CA PHE A 479 -7.38 20.00 8.08
C PHE A 479 -5.87 20.23 8.28
N ALA A 480 -5.29 19.55 9.26
CA ALA A 480 -3.83 19.41 9.39
C ALA A 480 -3.22 18.47 8.32
N GLY A 481 -4.03 17.66 7.65
CA GLY A 481 -3.54 16.84 6.54
C GLY A 481 -4.63 16.14 5.76
N VAL A 482 -4.44 16.08 4.44
CA VAL A 482 -5.31 15.37 3.51
C VAL A 482 -4.46 14.43 2.69
N THR A 483 -4.77 13.14 2.77
CA THR A 483 -4.13 12.10 1.98
C THR A 483 -5.17 11.38 1.14
N ILE A 484 -4.94 11.28 -0.17
CA ILE A 484 -5.71 10.41 -1.06
C ILE A 484 -4.74 9.48 -1.77
N ARG A 485 -4.95 8.16 -1.67
CA ARG A 485 -4.03 7.22 -2.31
C ARG A 485 -4.66 5.93 -2.83
N ASN A 486 -4.00 5.29 -3.79
CA ASN A 486 -4.38 3.99 -4.32
C ASN A 486 -5.83 3.92 -4.80
N GLY A 487 -6.26 4.83 -5.68
CA GLY A 487 -7.65 4.76 -6.17
C GLY A 487 -8.05 5.78 -7.23
N LYS A 488 -9.29 5.65 -7.68
CA LYS A 488 -9.89 6.39 -8.78
C LYS A 488 -10.90 7.41 -8.27
N ILE A 489 -10.80 8.64 -8.76
CA ILE A 489 -11.74 9.74 -8.52
C ILE A 489 -12.49 10.01 -9.82
N VAL A 490 -13.82 9.88 -9.76
CA VAL A 490 -14.70 10.12 -10.91
C VAL A 490 -15.35 11.50 -10.77
N MET A 491 -15.08 12.37 -11.72
CA MET A 491 -15.64 13.73 -11.81
C MET A 491 -16.84 13.72 -12.75
N ASN A 492 -18.04 13.94 -12.21
CA ASN A 492 -19.27 13.70 -12.96
C ASN A 492 -19.60 14.74 -14.04
N ASN A 493 -19.21 16.00 -13.86
CA ASN A 493 -19.56 17.08 -14.78
C ASN A 493 -18.57 18.27 -14.70
N SER A 494 -18.83 19.33 -15.46
CA SER A 494 -17.96 20.52 -15.55
C SER A 494 -17.82 21.33 -14.25
N THR A 495 -18.72 21.11 -13.28
CA THR A 495 -18.68 21.74 -11.95
C THR A 495 -18.03 20.86 -10.89
N SER A 496 -17.68 19.62 -11.22
CA SER A 496 -16.97 18.71 -10.32
C SER A 496 -15.53 19.20 -10.09
N GLU A 497 -15.16 19.37 -8.82
CA GLU A 497 -13.86 19.88 -8.38
C GLU A 497 -13.56 19.34 -6.98
N LEU A 498 -12.31 18.98 -6.72
CA LEU A 498 -11.80 18.78 -5.36
C LEU A 498 -10.86 19.93 -5.02
N LEU A 499 -11.32 20.84 -4.18
CA LEU A 499 -10.61 22.03 -3.76
C LEU A 499 -9.92 21.80 -2.42
N ILE A 500 -8.59 21.83 -2.39
CA ILE A 500 -7.78 21.83 -1.18
C ILE A 500 -7.44 23.29 -0.84
N ASN A 501 -8.08 23.88 0.16
CA ASN A 501 -7.92 25.30 0.46
C ASN A 501 -6.54 25.66 1.02
N GLN A 502 -6.27 26.98 1.02
CA GLN A 502 -5.25 27.58 1.88
C GLN A 502 -5.45 27.12 3.32
N GLY A 503 -4.35 26.91 4.06
CA GLY A 503 -4.39 26.45 5.45
C GLY A 503 -4.24 24.94 5.66
N VAL A 504 -4.42 24.11 4.62
CA VAL A 504 -4.21 22.65 4.75
C VAL A 504 -2.71 22.32 4.78
N ASP A 505 -2.17 21.80 5.89
CA ASP A 505 -0.72 21.71 6.11
C ASP A 505 0.01 20.63 5.28
N ASN A 506 -0.53 19.41 5.20
CA ASN A 506 0.15 18.30 4.52
C ASN A 506 -0.76 17.61 3.51
N VAL A 507 -0.48 17.80 2.23
CA VAL A 507 -1.29 17.25 1.13
C VAL A 507 -0.50 16.17 0.40
N ILE A 508 -1.06 14.96 0.38
CA ILE A 508 -0.47 13.80 -0.32
C ILE A 508 -1.50 13.21 -1.28
N ILE A 509 -1.16 13.15 -2.56
CA ILE A 509 -1.95 12.48 -3.60
C ILE A 509 -1.04 11.47 -4.29
N ASP A 510 -1.22 10.17 -4.03
CA ASP A 510 -0.30 9.14 -4.51
C ASP A 510 -1.03 7.96 -5.15
N ASN A 511 -0.61 7.54 -6.34
CA ASN A 511 -1.23 6.44 -7.06
C ASN A 511 -2.76 6.63 -7.26
N VAL A 512 -3.15 7.83 -7.71
CA VAL A 512 -4.54 8.23 -7.91
C VAL A 512 -4.86 8.39 -9.39
N TRP A 513 -6.05 7.98 -9.83
CA TRP A 513 -6.56 8.24 -11.19
C TRP A 513 -7.79 9.15 -11.16
N VAL A 514 -7.64 10.40 -11.62
CA VAL A 514 -8.73 11.37 -11.77
C VAL A 514 -9.22 11.39 -13.21
N THR A 515 -10.52 11.18 -13.43
CA THR A 515 -11.11 11.15 -14.78
C THR A 515 -12.59 11.52 -14.79
N SER A 516 -13.11 11.75 -15.99
CA SER A 516 -14.53 11.98 -16.25
C SER A 516 -15.39 10.72 -16.04
N SER A 517 -16.67 10.92 -15.75
CA SER A 517 -17.67 9.83 -15.72
C SER A 517 -18.00 9.26 -17.11
N THR A 518 -17.75 10.02 -18.18
CA THR A 518 -18.10 9.66 -19.56
C THR A 518 -16.96 9.02 -20.35
N GLY A 519 -15.73 9.01 -19.80
CA GLY A 519 -14.54 8.58 -20.53
C GLY A 519 -14.11 9.58 -21.63
N THR A 520 -14.64 10.79 -21.61
CA THR A 520 -14.37 11.87 -22.57
C THR A 520 -14.32 13.20 -21.85
N ASN A 521 -13.63 14.18 -22.41
CA ASN A 521 -13.47 15.47 -21.75
C ASN A 521 -14.84 16.12 -21.46
N ASN A 522 -15.18 16.23 -20.17
CA ASN A 522 -16.45 16.80 -19.70
C ASN A 522 -16.28 18.17 -19.04
N GLY A 523 -15.07 18.74 -19.10
CA GLY A 523 -14.74 20.05 -18.57
C GLY A 523 -14.66 20.14 -17.04
N HIS A 524 -14.54 19.03 -16.31
CA HIS A 524 -14.36 19.08 -14.85
C HIS A 524 -13.12 19.88 -14.43
N GLN A 525 -13.14 20.47 -13.23
CA GLN A 525 -12.02 21.31 -12.76
C GLN A 525 -10.85 20.51 -12.16
N GLY A 526 -11.02 19.19 -12.02
CA GLY A 526 -9.94 18.32 -11.52
C GLY A 526 -9.70 18.55 -10.03
N ILE A 527 -8.43 18.55 -9.62
CA ILE A 527 -8.03 18.91 -8.26
C ILE A 527 -7.46 20.34 -8.28
N ASP A 528 -8.03 21.22 -7.46
CA ASP A 528 -7.57 22.61 -7.23
C ASP A 528 -6.79 22.66 -5.91
N ILE A 529 -5.50 22.98 -5.98
CA ILE A 529 -4.59 23.09 -4.85
C ILE A 529 -4.33 24.56 -4.52
N ARG A 530 -4.79 24.99 -3.35
CA ARG A 530 -4.50 26.31 -2.78
C ARG A 530 -3.74 26.26 -1.47
N SER A 531 -3.43 25.07 -0.96
CA SER A 531 -2.58 24.91 0.24
C SER A 531 -1.25 25.64 0.07
N ASP A 532 -0.84 26.38 1.09
CA ASP A 532 0.44 27.10 1.13
C ASP A 532 1.57 26.29 1.77
N TYR A 533 1.32 25.03 2.11
CA TYR A 533 2.24 24.14 2.79
C TYR A 533 2.76 23.02 1.87
N SER A 534 3.22 21.90 2.42
CA SER A 534 3.80 20.82 1.61
C SER A 534 2.72 20.10 0.81
N VAL A 535 2.94 19.99 -0.51
CA VAL A 535 2.05 19.29 -1.44
C VAL A 535 2.87 18.34 -2.28
N ASN A 536 2.63 17.04 -2.11
CA ASN A 536 3.30 15.96 -2.84
C ASN A 536 2.28 15.19 -3.67
N ILE A 537 2.48 15.15 -4.98
CA ILE A 537 1.62 14.45 -5.93
C ILE A 537 2.48 13.48 -6.74
N SER A 538 2.24 12.18 -6.58
CA SER A 538 3.08 11.14 -7.18
C SER A 538 2.27 10.02 -7.85
N ASN A 539 2.87 9.39 -8.86
CA ASN A 539 2.38 8.15 -9.48
C ASN A 539 0.91 8.22 -9.97
N SER A 540 0.43 9.41 -10.32
CA SER A 540 -1.00 9.67 -10.52
C SER A 540 -1.34 10.01 -11.97
N THR A 541 -2.57 9.74 -12.37
CA THR A 541 -3.09 10.03 -13.72
C THR A 541 -4.24 11.02 -13.63
N PHE A 542 -4.19 12.09 -14.41
CA PHE A 542 -5.22 13.12 -14.50
C PHE A 542 -5.65 13.27 -15.95
N GLU A 543 -6.93 13.06 -16.25
CA GLU A 543 -7.40 13.10 -17.64
C GLU A 543 -8.83 13.60 -17.80
N GLN A 544 -9.19 13.97 -19.04
CA GLN A 544 -10.56 14.29 -19.46
C GLN A 544 -11.21 15.49 -18.73
N GLY A 545 -10.39 16.40 -18.21
CA GLY A 545 -10.85 17.61 -17.50
C GLY A 545 -10.61 18.91 -18.26
N TYR A 546 -11.13 20.00 -17.72
CA TYR A 546 -10.63 21.33 -18.07
C TYR A 546 -9.20 21.52 -17.53
N TYR A 547 -8.97 21.09 -16.29
CA TYR A 547 -7.64 20.92 -15.70
C TYR A 547 -7.40 19.44 -15.38
N GLY A 548 -6.19 18.94 -15.63
CA GLY A 548 -5.72 17.73 -14.96
C GLY A 548 -5.43 18.04 -13.49
N LEU A 549 -4.54 19.00 -13.27
CA LEU A 549 -4.27 19.61 -11.96
C LEU A 549 -4.20 21.13 -12.09
N TYR A 550 -4.84 21.83 -11.16
CA TYR A 550 -4.72 23.27 -11.00
C TYR A 550 -4.13 23.59 -9.64
N ALA A 551 -3.16 24.50 -9.58
CA ALA A 551 -2.61 25.02 -8.35
C ALA A 551 -2.52 26.55 -8.38
N SER A 552 -3.07 27.20 -7.36
CA SER A 552 -2.99 28.65 -7.17
C SER A 552 -2.62 28.94 -5.72
N ARG A 553 -1.32 29.18 -5.50
CA ARG A 553 -0.71 29.18 -4.16
C ARG A 553 -0.11 30.55 -3.85
N GLY A 554 0.32 30.76 -2.62
CA GLY A 554 1.10 31.93 -2.22
C GLY A 554 2.47 32.00 -2.90
N ALA A 555 2.98 33.22 -3.10
CA ALA A 555 4.30 33.47 -3.69
C ALA A 555 5.47 32.81 -2.94
N SER A 556 5.35 32.68 -1.62
CA SER A 556 6.35 32.07 -0.74
C SER A 556 6.06 30.61 -0.40
N SER A 557 4.99 30.02 -0.95
CA SER A 557 4.61 28.65 -0.66
C SER A 557 5.68 27.69 -1.22
N PRO A 558 6.05 26.61 -0.50
CA PRO A 558 7.04 25.64 -1.00
C PRO A 558 6.67 25.12 -2.38
N ASN A 559 7.63 24.61 -3.14
CA ASN A 559 7.36 24.09 -4.48
C ASN A 559 6.19 23.08 -4.47
N LEU A 560 5.39 23.11 -5.53
CA LEU A 560 4.47 22.01 -5.81
C LEU A 560 5.31 20.85 -6.35
N ASP A 561 5.36 19.74 -5.62
CA ASP A 561 6.14 18.57 -6.01
C ASP A 561 5.24 17.56 -6.73
N VAL A 562 5.53 17.33 -8.02
CA VAL A 562 4.78 16.45 -8.93
C VAL A 562 5.74 15.44 -9.55
N SER A 563 5.57 14.15 -9.27
CA SER A 563 6.47 13.11 -9.80
C SER A 563 5.74 11.93 -10.42
N ASN A 564 6.28 11.36 -11.49
CA ASN A 564 5.74 10.17 -12.17
C ASN A 564 4.24 10.30 -12.50
N CYS A 565 3.77 11.50 -12.85
CA CYS A 565 2.36 11.77 -13.11
C CYS A 565 2.06 11.85 -14.61
N THR A 566 0.85 11.46 -15.00
CA THR A 566 0.35 11.55 -16.38
C THR A 566 -0.80 12.56 -16.47
N PHE A 567 -0.76 13.45 -17.47
CA PHE A 567 -1.76 14.49 -17.72
C PHE A 567 -2.23 14.43 -19.17
N ASN A 568 -3.38 13.79 -19.42
CA ASN A 568 -3.81 13.45 -20.77
C ASN A 568 -5.23 13.94 -21.10
N TYR A 569 -5.45 14.39 -22.34
CA TYR A 569 -6.79 14.76 -22.84
C TYR A 569 -7.52 15.85 -22.02
N CYS A 570 -6.77 16.69 -21.29
CA CYS A 570 -7.34 17.85 -20.61
C CYS A 570 -7.32 19.09 -21.52
N SER A 571 -7.97 20.18 -21.13
CA SER A 571 -7.70 21.49 -21.75
C SER A 571 -6.32 22.00 -21.35
N TYR A 572 -6.05 21.98 -20.05
CA TYR A 572 -4.75 22.24 -19.47
C TYR A 572 -4.29 21.00 -18.72
N GLY A 573 -3.12 20.45 -19.05
CA GLY A 573 -2.58 19.30 -18.33
C GLY A 573 -2.26 19.66 -16.88
N LEU A 574 -1.26 20.52 -16.70
CA LEU A 574 -0.81 21.03 -15.41
C LEU A 574 -0.80 22.57 -15.44
N ARG A 575 -1.60 23.21 -14.58
CA ARG A 575 -1.64 24.67 -14.44
C ARG A 575 -1.20 25.10 -13.05
N VAL A 576 -0.15 25.92 -12.97
CA VAL A 576 0.42 26.42 -11.72
C VAL A 576 0.50 27.95 -11.72
N TYR A 577 0.12 28.56 -10.61
CA TYR A 577 0.21 29.99 -10.36
C TYR A 577 0.93 30.26 -9.05
N ASN A 578 1.96 31.12 -9.09
CA ASN A 578 2.88 31.48 -8.01
C ASN A 578 3.74 30.33 -7.46
N GLY A 579 4.64 30.67 -6.51
CA GLY A 579 5.51 29.71 -5.84
C GLY A 579 6.55 29.13 -6.80
N GLY A 580 6.79 27.82 -6.71
CA GLY A 580 7.64 27.05 -7.62
C GLY A 580 7.01 25.71 -8.00
N LEU A 581 7.53 25.07 -9.05
CA LEU A 581 7.12 23.75 -9.52
C LEU A 581 8.35 22.85 -9.58
N THR A 582 8.27 21.67 -8.96
CA THR A 582 9.18 20.55 -9.17
C THR A 582 8.39 19.46 -9.91
N ALA A 583 8.62 19.29 -11.21
CA ALA A 583 8.04 18.21 -12.00
C ALA A 583 9.12 17.20 -12.41
N ASP A 584 8.96 15.92 -12.10
CA ASP A 584 9.92 14.88 -12.45
C ASP A 584 9.24 13.63 -13.02
N GLY A 585 9.78 13.03 -14.08
CA GLY A 585 9.24 11.79 -14.65
C GLY A 585 7.80 11.89 -15.17
N CYS A 586 7.32 13.09 -15.50
CA CYS A 586 5.92 13.33 -15.85
C CYS A 586 5.66 13.19 -17.36
N THR A 587 4.45 12.76 -17.72
CA THR A 587 3.98 12.62 -19.10
C THR A 587 2.78 13.53 -19.33
N VAL A 588 2.87 14.46 -20.28
CA VAL A 588 1.84 15.48 -20.56
C VAL A 588 1.49 15.47 -22.04
N GLU A 589 0.34 14.91 -22.39
CA GLU A 589 0.03 14.58 -23.79
C GLU A 589 -1.42 14.85 -24.19
N TYR A 590 -1.63 15.16 -25.48
CA TYR A 590 -2.97 15.28 -26.07
C TYR A 590 -3.88 16.31 -25.37
N ASN A 591 -3.30 17.37 -24.80
CA ASN A 591 -4.03 18.45 -24.16
C ASN A 591 -4.43 19.50 -25.21
N THR A 592 -5.65 20.02 -25.10
CA THR A 592 -6.27 20.82 -26.17
C THR A 592 -5.93 22.31 -26.14
N VAL A 593 -5.34 22.82 -25.06
CA VAL A 593 -4.95 24.24 -24.92
C VAL A 593 -3.50 24.38 -24.47
N ARG A 594 -3.09 23.79 -23.32
CA ARG A 594 -1.69 23.85 -22.88
C ARG A 594 -1.27 22.58 -22.15
N GLY A 595 -0.01 22.19 -22.29
CA GLY A 595 0.58 21.08 -21.54
C GLY A 595 0.87 21.51 -20.09
N ILE A 596 2.07 22.05 -19.87
CA ILE A 596 2.48 22.64 -18.59
C ILE A 596 2.38 24.16 -18.69
N TYR A 597 1.56 24.78 -17.84
CA TYR A 597 1.35 26.22 -17.82
C TYR A 597 1.63 26.81 -16.44
N CYS A 598 2.77 27.48 -16.31
CA CYS A 598 3.22 28.13 -15.09
C CYS A 598 3.18 29.65 -15.26
N SER A 599 2.60 30.38 -14.30
CA SER A 599 2.44 31.83 -14.37
C SER A 599 2.73 32.52 -13.05
N SER A 600 3.36 33.69 -13.11
CA SER A 600 3.79 34.46 -11.94
C SER A 600 4.68 33.65 -10.96
N MET A 601 5.58 32.82 -11.48
CA MET A 601 6.44 31.97 -10.65
C MET A 601 7.50 32.80 -9.91
N ASP A 602 7.61 32.60 -8.59
CA ASP A 602 8.44 33.43 -7.70
C ASP A 602 9.69 32.70 -7.19
N LEU A 603 9.63 31.35 -7.14
CA LEU A 603 10.67 30.48 -6.60
C LEU A 603 11.39 29.69 -7.70
N ALA A 604 12.51 29.06 -7.33
CA ALA A 604 13.22 28.15 -8.22
C ALA A 604 12.40 26.90 -8.49
N GLY A 605 12.22 26.56 -9.77
CA GLY A 605 11.54 25.35 -10.22
C GLY A 605 12.43 24.46 -11.07
N SER A 606 12.02 23.21 -11.21
CA SER A 606 12.66 22.25 -12.09
C SER A 606 11.64 21.39 -12.81
N ILE A 607 11.91 21.06 -14.07
CA ILE A 607 11.14 20.11 -14.86
C ILE A 607 12.15 19.12 -15.43
N ASN A 608 12.10 17.87 -14.99
CA ASN A 608 13.12 16.88 -15.31
C ASN A 608 12.50 15.57 -15.79
N ASN A 609 13.24 14.83 -16.61
CA ASN A 609 12.89 13.47 -17.06
C ASN A 609 11.46 13.35 -17.63
N SER A 610 10.90 14.44 -18.15
CA SER A 610 9.48 14.54 -18.47
C SER A 610 9.23 14.57 -19.99
N THR A 611 8.09 14.07 -20.42
CA THR A 611 7.63 14.08 -21.82
C THR A 611 6.44 15.01 -21.98
N VAL A 612 6.51 15.93 -22.94
CA VAL A 612 5.45 16.91 -23.24
C VAL A 612 5.20 16.95 -24.74
N ARG A 613 4.06 16.42 -25.21
CA ARG A 613 3.80 16.32 -26.66
C ARG A 613 2.34 16.43 -27.09
N TYR A 614 2.15 16.77 -28.37
CA TYR A 614 0.86 16.82 -29.07
C TYR A 614 -0.12 17.92 -28.64
N GLN A 615 0.41 19.09 -28.24
CA GLN A 615 -0.44 20.25 -27.95
C GLN A 615 -0.57 21.09 -29.22
N ASN A 616 -1.64 20.84 -29.99
CA ASN A 616 -1.70 21.20 -31.42
C ASN A 616 -2.57 22.42 -31.78
N GLY A 617 -3.15 23.14 -30.82
CA GLY A 617 -3.89 24.37 -31.14
C GLY A 617 -2.94 25.51 -31.53
N THR A 618 -3.36 26.36 -32.46
CA THR A 618 -2.54 27.48 -32.94
C THR A 618 -2.27 28.48 -31.82
N GLY A 619 -1.00 28.68 -31.48
CA GLY A 619 -0.57 29.54 -30.36
C GLY A 619 -0.45 28.80 -29.02
N ASP A 620 -0.65 27.48 -29.00
CA ASP A 620 -0.50 26.67 -27.81
C ASP A 620 0.97 26.35 -27.54
N TYR A 621 1.23 25.97 -26.28
CA TYR A 621 2.57 25.67 -25.80
C TYR A 621 2.56 24.28 -25.17
N GLY A 622 3.56 23.46 -25.50
CA GLY A 622 3.89 22.29 -24.71
C GLY A 622 4.20 22.71 -23.29
N LEU A 623 5.11 23.67 -23.13
CA LEU A 623 5.49 24.27 -21.87
C LEU A 623 5.47 25.80 -21.97
N TYR A 624 4.84 26.45 -21.02
CA TYR A 624 4.89 27.90 -20.83
C TYR A 624 5.25 28.20 -19.38
N TYR A 625 6.27 29.01 -19.17
CA TYR A 625 6.75 29.38 -17.84
C TYR A 625 7.00 30.88 -17.74
N ASP A 626 6.17 31.57 -16.98
CA ASP A 626 6.29 33.00 -16.70
C ASP A 626 6.75 33.25 -15.26
N GLY A 627 7.91 33.89 -15.09
CA GLY A 627 8.61 33.98 -13.80
C GLY A 627 9.14 35.37 -13.46
N ALA A 628 9.12 35.69 -12.16
CA ALA A 628 9.74 36.88 -11.58
C ALA A 628 11.27 36.77 -11.57
N SER A 629 11.98 37.90 -11.39
CA SER A 629 13.46 37.92 -11.43
C SER A 629 14.15 37.13 -10.31
N THR A 630 13.40 36.69 -9.29
CA THR A 630 13.87 35.81 -8.21
C THR A 630 13.78 34.34 -8.57
N ALA A 631 12.99 33.98 -9.59
CA ALA A 631 12.81 32.60 -10.01
C ALA A 631 14.03 32.09 -10.77
N THR A 632 14.08 30.78 -10.96
CA THR A 632 14.99 30.10 -11.88
C THR A 632 14.28 28.84 -12.36
N LEU A 633 14.42 28.48 -13.63
CA LEU A 633 13.90 27.22 -14.16
C LEU A 633 15.05 26.35 -14.65
N THR A 634 15.17 25.16 -14.07
CA THR A 634 16.10 24.13 -14.55
C THR A 634 15.32 23.05 -15.30
N MET A 635 15.75 22.74 -16.52
CA MET A 635 15.15 21.71 -17.36
C MET A 635 16.19 20.68 -17.75
N GLN A 636 15.97 19.42 -17.36
CA GLN A 636 16.92 18.34 -17.63
C GLN A 636 16.27 17.08 -18.19
N TYR A 637 16.88 16.48 -19.22
CA TYR A 637 16.46 15.19 -19.77
C TYR A 637 14.98 15.12 -20.20
N ASN A 638 14.40 16.25 -20.61
CA ASN A 638 13.01 16.29 -21.08
C ASN A 638 12.90 16.03 -22.57
N THR A 639 11.76 15.49 -22.99
CA THR A 639 11.35 15.43 -24.40
C THR A 639 10.14 16.33 -24.61
N ILE A 640 10.28 17.41 -25.39
CA ILE A 640 9.20 18.36 -25.71
C ILE A 640 9.00 18.37 -27.23
N SER A 641 8.01 17.62 -27.71
CA SER A 641 7.91 17.33 -29.12
C SER A 641 6.51 17.44 -29.71
N ASN A 642 6.41 17.69 -31.01
CA ASN A 642 5.14 17.69 -31.74
C ASN A 642 4.08 18.61 -31.12
N ASN A 643 4.49 19.78 -30.63
CA ASN A 643 3.57 20.82 -30.14
C ASN A 643 3.50 21.95 -31.16
N TYR A 644 2.55 22.87 -30.99
CA TYR A 644 2.57 24.10 -31.79
C TYR A 644 3.82 24.95 -31.45
N ASN A 645 4.03 25.27 -30.18
CA ASN A 645 5.30 25.76 -29.64
C ASN A 645 5.84 24.76 -28.60
N GLY A 646 7.15 24.52 -28.56
CA GLY A 646 7.81 23.67 -27.57
C GLY A 646 7.80 24.29 -26.17
N ALA A 647 8.89 24.97 -25.80
CA ALA A 647 9.05 25.62 -24.50
C ALA A 647 9.08 27.15 -24.63
N MET A 648 8.11 27.84 -24.04
CA MET A 648 8.14 29.30 -23.88
C MET A 648 8.53 29.69 -22.46
N VAL A 649 9.52 30.57 -22.34
CA VAL A 649 9.97 31.15 -21.07
C VAL A 649 9.85 32.68 -21.12
N ASN A 650 9.17 33.26 -20.13
CA ASN A 650 8.78 34.67 -20.12
C ASN A 650 9.12 35.37 -18.80
N GLY A 651 9.87 36.47 -18.86
CA GLY A 651 10.23 37.26 -17.68
C GLY A 651 11.72 37.24 -17.36
N SER A 652 12.18 38.14 -16.49
CA SER A 652 13.61 38.41 -16.29
C SER A 652 14.31 37.44 -15.33
N PHE A 653 14.27 36.14 -15.63
CA PHE A 653 14.81 35.06 -14.79
C PHE A 653 15.65 34.06 -15.59
N ASN A 654 16.54 33.34 -14.90
CA ASN A 654 17.46 32.40 -15.55
C ASN A 654 16.76 31.09 -15.89
N THR A 655 17.00 30.59 -17.11
CA THR A 655 16.51 29.29 -17.57
C THR A 655 17.68 28.42 -18.02
N LEU A 656 17.82 27.22 -17.45
CA LEU A 656 18.93 26.32 -17.71
C LEU A 656 18.41 25.07 -18.40
N PHE A 657 18.85 24.85 -19.64
CA PHE A 657 18.49 23.67 -20.41
C PHE A 657 19.71 22.75 -20.50
N LYS A 658 19.61 21.55 -19.94
CA LYS A 658 20.63 20.51 -20.04
C LYS A 658 20.01 19.22 -20.59
N CYS A 659 20.63 18.57 -21.56
CA CYS A 659 20.18 17.24 -22.00
C CYS A 659 18.75 17.12 -22.55
N ASN A 660 18.11 18.22 -22.98
CA ASN A 660 16.72 18.16 -23.42
C ASN A 660 16.60 17.88 -24.92
N THR A 661 15.56 17.19 -25.33
CA THR A 661 15.17 17.01 -26.73
C THR A 661 13.91 17.82 -27.01
N LEU A 662 14.01 18.79 -27.91
CA LEU A 662 12.91 19.62 -28.36
C LEU A 662 12.81 19.55 -29.89
N ASN A 663 11.87 18.78 -30.41
CA ASN A 663 11.78 18.47 -31.83
C ASN A 663 10.35 18.35 -32.39
N GLY A 664 10.19 18.51 -33.69
CA GLY A 664 8.88 18.38 -34.34
C GLY A 664 7.87 19.46 -33.93
N ASN A 665 8.29 20.53 -33.27
CA ASN A 665 7.39 21.62 -32.88
C ASN A 665 7.12 22.53 -34.09
N THR A 666 5.86 22.93 -34.27
CA THR A 666 5.38 23.64 -35.48
C THR A 666 6.12 24.96 -35.70
N ASP A 667 6.31 25.77 -34.64
CA ASP A 667 6.96 27.08 -34.73
C ASP A 667 8.34 27.12 -34.04
N TYR A 668 8.38 26.93 -32.72
CA TYR A 668 9.60 27.14 -31.93
C TYR A 668 9.94 25.91 -31.09
N GLY A 669 11.21 25.51 -31.04
CA GLY A 669 11.71 24.61 -30.00
C GLY A 669 11.72 25.33 -28.64
N ILE A 670 12.46 26.44 -28.57
CA ILE A 670 12.51 27.36 -27.42
C ILE A 670 12.06 28.76 -27.87
N TYR A 671 11.17 29.39 -27.12
CA TYR A 671 10.83 30.80 -27.25
C TYR A 671 11.09 31.54 -25.94
N SER A 672 12.16 32.34 -25.92
CA SER A 672 12.47 33.26 -24.82
C SER A 672 11.92 34.66 -25.06
N ASN A 673 11.21 35.19 -24.07
CA ASN A 673 10.78 36.58 -23.99
C ASN A 673 11.22 37.21 -22.67
N ASN A 674 12.20 38.11 -22.71
CA ASN A 674 12.88 38.69 -21.54
C ASN A 674 13.62 37.70 -20.63
N SER A 675 13.71 36.41 -20.92
CA SER A 675 14.42 35.42 -20.09
C SER A 675 15.81 35.06 -20.64
N PRO A 676 16.89 35.18 -19.85
CA PRO A 676 18.17 34.55 -20.17
C PRO A 676 18.07 33.02 -20.33
N VAL A 677 18.57 32.50 -21.45
CA VAL A 677 18.59 31.06 -21.78
C VAL A 677 20.01 30.52 -21.76
N TYR A 678 20.28 29.59 -20.84
CA TYR A 678 21.56 28.91 -20.72
C TYR A 678 21.49 27.55 -21.40
N LEU A 679 22.35 27.38 -22.39
CA LEU A 679 22.55 26.17 -23.22
C LEU A 679 24.06 25.89 -23.31
N ALA A 680 24.84 26.26 -22.30
CA ALA A 680 26.30 26.23 -22.31
C ALA A 680 26.83 25.41 -21.13
N ASP A 681 27.86 24.60 -21.35
CA ASP A 681 28.58 23.92 -20.28
C ASP A 681 29.87 24.68 -19.97
N ALA A 682 29.83 25.48 -18.90
CA ALA A 682 30.91 26.37 -18.53
C ALA A 682 31.12 26.38 -17.03
N THR A 683 32.26 26.90 -16.56
CA THR A 683 32.52 27.00 -15.11
C THR A 683 31.41 27.78 -14.40
N GLY A 684 30.64 27.10 -13.56
CA GLY A 684 29.49 27.66 -12.84
C GLY A 684 28.16 27.63 -13.59
N ILE A 685 28.11 27.09 -14.81
CA ILE A 685 26.89 26.90 -15.61
C ILE A 685 26.84 25.44 -16.07
N SER A 686 25.91 24.65 -15.55
CA SER A 686 25.66 23.28 -16.02
C SER A 686 24.42 23.25 -16.90
N ALA A 687 24.60 23.64 -18.17
CA ALA A 687 23.60 23.60 -19.23
C ALA A 687 24.26 23.08 -20.53
N GLY A 688 23.49 22.82 -21.58
CA GLY A 688 24.03 22.31 -22.86
C GLY A 688 23.68 20.85 -23.15
N ASN A 689 24.21 20.32 -24.25
CA ASN A 689 23.91 19.02 -24.82
C ASN A 689 22.40 18.84 -25.07
N ASN A 690 21.76 19.88 -25.62
CA ASN A 690 20.34 19.83 -25.97
C ASN A 690 20.16 19.55 -27.46
N GLN A 691 19.08 18.88 -27.81
CA GLN A 691 18.66 18.61 -29.18
C GLN A 691 17.53 19.52 -29.62
N LEU A 692 17.78 20.38 -30.59
CA LEU A 692 16.85 21.37 -31.14
C LEU A 692 16.79 21.21 -32.68
N TYR A 693 16.10 20.17 -33.13
CA TYR A 693 16.01 19.80 -34.55
C TYR A 693 14.56 19.60 -35.00
N SER A 694 14.30 19.69 -36.31
CA SER A 694 12.95 19.52 -36.89
C SER A 694 11.88 20.43 -36.28
N ASN A 695 12.28 21.60 -35.78
CA ASN A 695 11.36 22.69 -35.47
C ASN A 695 11.47 23.72 -36.59
N ASN A 696 10.42 24.52 -36.85
CA ASN A 696 10.55 25.60 -37.83
C ASN A 696 11.67 26.59 -37.44
N TYR A 697 11.73 27.00 -36.18
CA TYR A 697 12.89 27.66 -35.59
C TYR A 697 13.34 26.96 -34.31
N GLY A 698 14.66 26.80 -34.12
CA GLY A 698 15.20 26.16 -32.93
C GLY A 698 14.97 27.01 -31.69
N ILE A 699 15.49 28.24 -31.72
CA ILE A 699 15.39 29.20 -30.62
C ILE A 699 14.90 30.54 -31.16
N LYS A 700 13.80 31.05 -30.61
CA LYS A 700 13.35 32.43 -30.78
C LYS A 700 13.67 33.25 -29.54
N ILE A 701 14.23 34.45 -29.73
CA ILE A 701 14.65 35.34 -28.65
C ILE A 701 14.09 36.73 -28.86
N TYR A 702 13.50 37.30 -27.82
CA TYR A 702 12.90 38.63 -27.85
C TYR A 702 13.00 39.33 -26.49
N GLY A 703 13.21 40.65 -26.49
CA GLY A 703 13.18 41.48 -25.29
C GLY A 703 14.55 41.98 -24.81
N THR A 704 14.52 42.87 -23.81
CA THR A 704 15.70 43.64 -23.37
C THR A 704 16.60 42.88 -22.41
N THR A 705 16.06 41.93 -21.65
CA THR A 705 16.85 41.10 -20.72
C THR A 705 17.17 39.71 -21.27
N SER A 706 16.56 39.33 -22.39
CA SER A 706 16.87 38.05 -23.03
C SER A 706 18.29 38.03 -23.56
N MET A 707 19.01 36.97 -23.21
CA MET A 707 20.31 36.59 -23.76
C MET A 707 20.35 35.07 -23.92
N PHE A 708 21.31 34.59 -24.69
CA PHE A 708 21.60 33.16 -24.78
C PHE A 708 23.07 32.89 -24.53
N TYR A 709 23.35 31.72 -23.96
CA TYR A 709 24.70 31.24 -23.70
C TYR A 709 24.87 29.88 -24.37
N LEU A 710 25.74 29.82 -25.37
CA LEU A 710 25.96 28.62 -26.19
C LEU A 710 27.41 28.14 -26.21
N ASN A 711 28.36 28.94 -25.71
CA ASN A 711 29.77 28.60 -25.79
C ASN A 711 30.08 27.35 -24.95
N ASN A 712 30.75 26.36 -25.55
CA ASN A 712 30.95 25.02 -24.99
C ASN A 712 29.62 24.29 -24.71
N GLY A 713 28.61 24.53 -25.54
CA GLY A 713 27.26 24.04 -25.31
C GLY A 713 27.00 22.63 -25.79
N TYR A 714 27.73 22.14 -26.79
CA TYR A 714 27.54 20.80 -27.40
C TYR A 714 26.10 20.53 -27.86
N ASN A 715 25.35 21.56 -28.24
CA ASN A 715 23.94 21.41 -28.64
C ASN A 715 23.81 21.00 -30.11
N ASP A 716 22.76 20.23 -30.42
CA ASP A 716 22.29 19.98 -31.79
C ASP A 716 21.31 21.08 -32.21
N LEU A 717 21.73 21.92 -33.16
CA LEU A 717 20.99 23.07 -33.64
C LEU A 717 20.67 22.89 -35.13
N ARG A 718 19.78 21.95 -35.45
CA ARG A 718 19.37 21.59 -36.83
C ARG A 718 17.88 21.79 -37.10
N SER A 719 17.37 22.95 -36.75
CA SER A 719 15.97 23.34 -37.06
C SER A 719 15.79 23.80 -38.52
N ASP A 720 14.56 23.73 -39.02
CA ASP A 720 14.23 23.70 -40.46
C ASP A 720 14.40 25.06 -41.17
N THR A 721 14.04 26.17 -40.54
CA THR A 721 14.26 27.53 -41.07
C THR A 721 15.57 28.09 -40.52
N TYR A 722 15.57 28.52 -39.24
CA TYR A 722 16.78 28.98 -38.55
C TYR A 722 16.97 28.24 -37.22
N CYS A 723 18.22 27.92 -36.90
CA CYS A 723 18.64 27.46 -35.57
C CYS A 723 18.30 28.51 -34.51
N MET A 724 18.50 29.79 -34.85
CA MET A 724 18.27 30.92 -33.95
C MET A 724 17.67 32.12 -34.69
N TYR A 725 16.67 32.75 -34.09
CA TYR A 725 15.96 33.86 -34.70
C TYR A 725 15.54 34.91 -33.65
N GLY A 726 15.66 36.20 -33.95
CA GLY A 726 15.03 37.26 -33.15
C GLY A 726 15.90 38.48 -32.87
N ALA A 727 15.57 39.20 -31.79
CA ALA A 727 16.20 40.46 -31.42
C ALA A 727 16.66 40.47 -29.97
N LEU A 728 17.95 40.77 -29.77
CA LEU A 728 18.59 41.00 -28.48
C LEU A 728 18.57 42.51 -28.19
N GLU A 729 17.41 43.03 -27.77
CA GLU A 729 17.19 44.48 -27.62
C GLU A 729 18.05 45.13 -26.51
N GLY A 730 18.59 44.33 -25.59
CA GLY A 730 19.52 44.78 -24.55
C GLY A 730 20.96 44.95 -25.02
N ILE A 731 21.32 44.51 -26.23
CA ILE A 731 22.70 44.50 -26.74
C ILE A 731 22.76 45.39 -27.98
N ALA A 732 23.65 46.39 -28.00
CA ALA A 732 23.80 47.31 -29.13
C ALA A 732 24.13 46.59 -30.46
N GLY A 733 24.90 45.51 -30.39
CA GLY A 733 25.43 44.73 -31.51
C GLY A 733 26.74 44.05 -31.11
N GLY A 734 27.33 43.23 -31.99
CA GLY A 734 28.64 42.62 -31.73
C GLY A 734 28.71 41.11 -32.02
N SER A 735 29.76 40.47 -31.51
CA SER A 735 30.03 39.05 -31.70
C SER A 735 29.75 38.26 -30.42
N ILE A 736 29.00 37.15 -30.51
CA ILE A 736 28.74 36.23 -29.41
C ILE A 736 29.43 34.89 -29.71
N ALA A 737 30.23 34.41 -28.77
CA ALA A 737 30.89 33.12 -28.87
C ALA A 737 29.88 31.97 -28.68
N ALA A 738 29.95 30.98 -29.55
CA ALA A 738 29.10 29.80 -29.54
C ALA A 738 29.91 28.54 -29.89
N ASN A 739 31.13 28.41 -29.35
CA ASN A 739 32.00 27.30 -29.68
C ASN A 739 31.39 25.95 -29.30
N ASN A 740 31.77 24.90 -30.04
CA ASN A 740 31.38 23.51 -29.80
C ASN A 740 29.86 23.30 -29.88
N ASN A 741 29.21 23.75 -30.95
CA ASN A 741 27.83 23.38 -31.24
C ASN A 741 27.71 22.76 -32.63
N TYR A 742 26.70 21.91 -32.82
CA TYR A 742 26.41 21.29 -34.11
C TYR A 742 25.34 22.08 -34.87
N TRP A 743 25.73 22.72 -35.97
CA TRP A 743 24.87 23.62 -36.72
C TRP A 743 24.19 22.92 -37.90
N LYS A 744 22.99 23.42 -38.29
CA LYS A 744 22.24 23.02 -39.51
C LYS A 744 23.06 22.81 -40.78
N THR A 745 24.13 23.59 -40.96
CA THR A 745 24.99 23.56 -42.16
C THR A 745 26.05 22.45 -42.13
N GLY A 746 26.21 21.73 -41.00
CA GLY A 746 27.08 20.58 -40.83
C GLY A 746 28.57 20.94 -40.72
N GLY A 747 29.19 20.74 -39.55
CA GLY A 747 30.65 20.75 -39.35
C GLY A 747 31.41 22.06 -39.64
N GLY A 748 30.69 23.16 -39.89
CA GLY A 748 31.25 24.47 -40.21
C GLY A 748 30.67 25.58 -39.34
N ALA A 749 31.37 26.73 -39.29
CA ALA A 749 30.96 27.89 -38.50
C ALA A 749 29.53 28.37 -38.89
N PRO A 750 28.76 28.93 -37.95
CA PRO A 750 27.39 29.36 -38.19
C PRO A 750 27.33 30.49 -39.23
N VAL A 751 26.46 30.34 -40.23
CA VAL A 751 26.25 31.27 -41.33
C VAL A 751 25.01 32.13 -41.08
N SER A 752 25.21 33.45 -41.05
CA SER A 752 24.10 34.42 -40.97
C SER A 752 23.19 34.32 -42.19
N GLY A 753 21.87 34.31 -41.97
CA GLY A 753 20.86 34.13 -43.02
C GLY A 753 20.56 32.68 -43.38
N THR A 754 21.32 31.70 -42.84
CA THR A 754 21.08 30.26 -43.02
C THR A 754 20.89 29.54 -41.68
N ASN A 755 21.84 29.69 -40.76
CA ASN A 755 21.74 29.12 -39.41
C ASN A 755 21.01 30.07 -38.47
N TYR A 756 21.25 31.38 -38.58
CA TYR A 756 20.66 32.35 -37.67
C TYR A 756 20.33 33.69 -38.33
N VAL A 757 19.36 34.40 -37.76
CA VAL A 757 19.07 35.81 -38.03
C VAL A 757 18.84 36.52 -36.69
N LEU A 758 19.84 37.29 -36.24
CA LEU A 758 19.83 37.95 -34.94
C LEU A 758 20.14 39.44 -35.08
N ASN A 759 19.29 40.28 -34.49
CA ASN A 759 19.46 41.73 -34.46
C ASN A 759 19.80 42.22 -33.05
N GLY A 760 20.76 43.13 -32.91
CA GLY A 760 20.92 43.95 -31.71
C GLY A 760 20.12 45.25 -31.82
N ALA A 761 20.17 46.08 -30.78
CA ALA A 761 19.44 47.35 -30.71
C ALA A 761 19.90 48.38 -31.76
N LEU A 762 21.17 48.35 -32.18
CA LEU A 762 21.76 49.31 -33.13
C LEU A 762 22.34 48.64 -34.39
N SER A 763 22.79 47.38 -34.30
CA SER A 763 23.33 46.63 -35.43
C SER A 763 23.10 45.12 -35.30
N PRO A 764 23.23 44.33 -36.39
CA PRO A 764 23.13 42.87 -36.33
C PRO A 764 24.12 42.22 -35.35
N ILE A 765 23.74 41.06 -34.82
CA ILE A 765 24.60 40.21 -33.98
C ILE A 765 25.24 39.15 -34.86
N THR A 766 26.54 38.90 -34.67
CA THR A 766 27.28 37.83 -35.34
C THR A 766 27.57 36.70 -34.34
N LEU A 767 27.33 35.46 -34.73
CA LEU A 767 27.77 34.28 -33.98
C LEU A 767 29.15 33.85 -34.47
N THR A 768 30.06 33.59 -33.53
CA THR A 768 31.38 33.02 -33.80
C THR A 768 31.51 31.67 -33.13
N ASP A 769 31.68 30.64 -33.94
CA ASP A 769 32.08 29.30 -33.51
C ASP A 769 33.39 28.95 -34.21
N ASN A 770 34.48 28.97 -33.45
CA ASN A 770 35.82 28.63 -33.90
C ASN A 770 36.12 27.13 -33.81
N SER A 771 35.20 26.35 -33.26
CA SER A 771 35.32 24.91 -33.07
C SER A 771 33.94 24.26 -33.26
N PRO A 772 33.31 24.40 -34.45
CA PRO A 772 32.00 23.84 -34.70
C PRO A 772 32.09 22.32 -34.66
N GLU A 773 31.10 21.69 -34.03
CA GLU A 773 31.04 20.24 -33.97
C GLU A 773 30.67 19.64 -35.32
N GLY A 774 31.22 18.47 -35.64
CA GLY A 774 30.90 17.71 -36.85
C GLY A 774 29.63 16.86 -36.72
N ALA A 775 29.26 16.54 -35.48
CA ALA A 775 28.11 15.73 -35.10
C ALA A 775 27.64 16.13 -33.69
N TYR A 776 26.45 15.69 -33.30
CA TYR A 776 25.94 15.89 -31.95
C TYR A 776 26.29 14.72 -31.02
N TYR A 777 26.52 15.02 -29.74
CA TYR A 777 26.80 14.05 -28.68
C TYR A 777 25.70 14.12 -27.61
N LEU A 778 25.06 12.98 -27.31
CA LEU A 778 23.99 12.86 -26.31
C LEU A 778 24.51 13.12 -24.89
N CYS A 779 23.61 13.60 -24.03
CA CYS A 779 23.96 14.05 -22.69
C CYS A 779 24.18 12.90 -21.69
N GLU A 780 25.37 12.87 -21.09
CA GLU A 780 25.92 11.97 -20.06
C GLU A 780 25.69 10.45 -20.18
N LEU A 781 26.80 9.73 -20.30
CA LEU A 781 27.22 8.81 -19.23
C LEU A 781 28.72 9.08 -18.93
N PRO A 782 29.20 8.84 -17.69
CA PRO A 782 30.60 8.96 -17.33
C PRO A 782 31.48 8.12 -18.26
N GLY A 783 32.59 8.71 -18.73
CA GLY A 783 33.60 8.01 -19.53
C GLY A 783 33.30 8.01 -21.02
N ASP A 784 33.38 9.18 -21.67
CA ASP A 784 33.39 9.22 -23.13
C ASP A 784 34.78 8.89 -23.69
N LEU A 785 34.74 8.11 -24.77
CA LEU A 785 35.84 7.70 -25.62
C LEU A 785 36.48 8.94 -26.27
N TYR A 786 37.61 9.43 -25.74
CA TYR A 786 38.41 10.42 -26.46
C TYR A 786 39.27 9.73 -27.52
N GLY A 787 39.09 10.09 -28.80
CA GLY A 787 39.92 9.53 -29.87
C GLY A 787 39.67 10.06 -31.28
N ALA A 788 40.25 11.22 -31.58
CA ALA A 788 40.62 11.75 -32.89
C ALA A 788 39.50 12.25 -33.84
N SER A 789 39.48 13.57 -34.00
CA SER A 789 39.03 14.26 -35.20
C SER A 789 39.58 13.61 -36.48
N VAL A 790 38.69 13.14 -37.35
CA VAL A 790 38.99 12.94 -38.78
C VAL A 790 37.89 13.62 -39.59
N PRO A 791 38.22 14.43 -40.61
CA PRO A 791 37.22 15.11 -41.42
C PRO A 791 36.31 14.09 -42.11
N ALA A 792 35.00 14.33 -42.10
CA ALA A 792 34.05 13.60 -42.93
C ALA A 792 34.36 13.88 -44.42
N THR A 793 35.12 13.00 -45.06
CA THR A 793 35.02 12.80 -46.50
C THR A 793 33.75 12.01 -46.78
N THR A 794 32.88 12.52 -47.65
CA THR A 794 31.71 11.81 -48.19
C THR A 794 32.07 10.37 -48.55
N VAL A 795 31.51 9.40 -47.83
CA VAL A 795 31.67 7.97 -48.12
C VAL A 795 30.62 7.57 -49.13
N ALA A 796 31.03 6.95 -50.23
CA ALA A 796 30.12 6.57 -51.32
C ALA A 796 29.41 5.22 -51.10
N THR A 797 29.75 4.44 -50.07
CA THR A 797 29.14 3.12 -49.77
C THR A 797 29.53 2.60 -48.38
N TYR A 798 28.56 2.23 -47.53
CA TYR A 798 28.78 1.55 -46.24
C TYR A 798 28.98 0.03 -46.45
N ARG A 799 29.77 -0.62 -45.59
CA ARG A 799 29.86 -2.09 -45.55
C ARG A 799 28.52 -2.73 -45.22
N THR A 800 28.35 -3.99 -45.63
CA THR A 800 27.16 -4.75 -45.27
C THR A 800 27.35 -5.51 -43.96
N VAL A 801 26.34 -5.52 -43.12
CA VAL A 801 26.25 -6.32 -41.89
C VAL A 801 25.16 -7.38 -42.05
N THR A 802 25.35 -8.53 -41.42
CA THR A 802 24.35 -9.61 -41.43
C THR A 802 23.63 -9.67 -40.08
N THR A 803 22.31 -9.56 -40.13
CA THR A 803 21.39 -9.66 -38.98
C THR A 803 20.18 -10.51 -39.38
N ASP A 804 19.22 -10.70 -38.48
CA ASP A 804 17.93 -11.33 -38.77
C ASP A 804 17.08 -10.52 -39.78
N LEU A 805 17.45 -9.25 -40.06
CA LEU A 805 16.86 -8.44 -41.14
C LEU A 805 17.45 -8.76 -42.53
N GLY A 806 18.50 -9.58 -42.60
CA GLY A 806 19.25 -9.90 -43.81
C GLY A 806 20.66 -9.30 -43.84
N THR A 807 21.32 -9.38 -45.00
CA THR A 807 22.63 -8.74 -45.25
C THR A 807 22.42 -7.42 -45.97
N LEU A 808 22.49 -6.31 -45.25
CA LEU A 808 22.19 -4.95 -45.72
C LEU A 808 23.34 -3.99 -45.37
N PRO A 809 23.45 -2.81 -46.03
CA PRO A 809 24.33 -1.74 -45.60
C PRO A 809 24.17 -1.41 -44.10
N MET A 810 25.28 -1.10 -43.45
CA MET A 810 25.33 -0.88 -42.00
C MET A 810 24.44 0.28 -41.55
N ASP A 811 24.41 1.37 -42.29
CA ASP A 811 23.55 2.53 -42.04
C ASP A 811 22.06 2.19 -42.15
N GLU A 812 21.66 1.50 -43.23
CA GLU A 812 20.27 1.06 -43.43
C GLU A 812 19.80 0.09 -42.33
N THR A 813 20.69 -0.80 -41.90
CA THR A 813 20.39 -1.77 -40.84
C THR A 813 20.21 -1.09 -39.49
N VAL A 814 21.07 -0.12 -39.16
CA VAL A 814 21.01 0.64 -37.90
C VAL A 814 19.78 1.53 -37.87
N GLU A 815 19.49 2.24 -38.95
CA GLU A 815 18.29 3.09 -39.09
C GLU A 815 17.01 2.26 -38.93
N THR A 816 16.93 1.11 -39.60
CA THR A 816 15.77 0.21 -39.48
C THR A 816 15.64 -0.38 -38.08
N THR A 817 16.76 -0.76 -37.44
CA THR A 817 16.76 -1.33 -36.08
C THR A 817 16.31 -0.29 -35.05
N LEU A 818 16.73 0.96 -35.20
CA LEU A 818 16.48 2.05 -34.27
C LEU A 818 15.24 2.89 -34.59
N ASN A 819 14.46 2.48 -35.60
CA ASN A 819 13.27 3.18 -36.01
C ASN A 819 12.21 3.18 -34.89
N THR A 820 11.74 4.37 -34.54
CA THR A 820 10.75 4.60 -33.48
C THR A 820 9.42 5.12 -34.02
N ASP A 821 9.33 5.33 -35.34
CA ASP A 821 8.15 5.85 -36.02
C ASP A 821 7.57 4.81 -36.99
N ALA A 822 6.34 4.38 -36.74
CA ALA A 822 5.64 3.38 -37.53
C ALA A 822 5.23 3.90 -38.92
N GLU A 823 5.25 5.22 -39.15
CA GLU A 823 4.97 5.82 -40.45
C GLU A 823 6.19 5.83 -41.38
N THR A 824 7.42 5.80 -40.83
CA THR A 824 8.67 5.79 -41.58
C THR A 824 9.29 4.41 -41.74
N GLY A 825 8.83 3.41 -40.97
CA GLY A 825 9.32 2.04 -41.07
C GLY A 825 8.74 1.11 -40.01
N THR A 826 9.27 -0.11 -39.92
CA THR A 826 8.88 -1.06 -38.86
C THR A 826 9.44 -0.57 -37.52
N VAL A 827 8.60 -0.54 -36.48
CA VAL A 827 9.04 -0.31 -35.09
C VAL A 827 9.09 -1.66 -34.39
N TYR A 828 10.28 -2.03 -33.91
CA TYR A 828 10.51 -3.29 -33.19
C TYR A 828 10.28 -3.10 -31.69
N ASP A 829 9.83 -4.15 -31.00
CA ASP A 829 9.79 -4.15 -29.55
C ASP A 829 11.21 -4.13 -28.95
N GLU A 830 11.33 -3.71 -27.69
CA GLU A 830 12.63 -3.49 -27.02
C GLU A 830 13.54 -4.72 -27.01
N ALA A 831 12.97 -5.93 -26.88
CA ALA A 831 13.76 -7.16 -26.84
C ALA A 831 14.31 -7.52 -28.22
N THR A 832 13.46 -7.39 -29.26
CA THR A 832 13.86 -7.58 -30.65
C THR A 832 14.91 -6.54 -31.07
N GLN A 833 14.71 -5.28 -30.72
CA GLN A 833 15.66 -4.20 -30.98
C GLN A 833 17.02 -4.45 -30.32
N PHE A 834 17.01 -4.91 -29.05
CA PHE A 834 18.23 -5.30 -28.33
C PHE A 834 18.98 -6.43 -29.03
N GLY A 835 18.27 -7.47 -29.47
CA GLY A 835 18.84 -8.59 -30.22
C GLY A 835 19.47 -8.16 -31.54
N LEU A 836 18.79 -7.32 -32.31
CA LEU A 836 19.28 -6.80 -33.59
C LEU A 836 20.54 -5.93 -33.41
N MET A 837 20.57 -5.05 -32.40
CA MET A 837 21.77 -4.26 -32.08
C MET A 837 22.97 -5.14 -31.73
N ALA A 838 22.77 -6.21 -30.95
CA ALA A 838 23.83 -7.17 -30.64
C ALA A 838 24.38 -7.83 -31.90
N GLN A 839 23.50 -8.20 -32.85
CA GLN A 839 23.90 -8.82 -34.11
C GLN A 839 24.71 -7.85 -34.99
N VAL A 840 24.29 -6.59 -35.11
CA VAL A 840 25.05 -5.55 -35.83
C VAL A 840 26.47 -5.45 -35.28
N LEU A 841 26.62 -5.38 -33.95
CA LEU A 841 27.91 -5.23 -33.27
C LEU A 841 28.77 -6.50 -33.27
N ASN A 842 28.16 -7.67 -33.49
CA ASN A 842 28.85 -8.95 -33.60
C ASN A 842 29.41 -9.25 -35.01
N ASN A 843 29.16 -8.39 -36.00
CA ASN A 843 29.80 -8.49 -37.31
C ASN A 843 31.32 -8.18 -37.24
N ASP A 844 32.09 -8.46 -38.30
CA ASP A 844 33.51 -8.06 -38.35
C ASP A 844 33.61 -6.53 -38.48
N LEU A 845 34.11 -5.88 -37.42
CA LEU A 845 34.26 -4.43 -37.32
C LEU A 845 35.74 -4.00 -37.34
N ALA A 846 36.64 -4.85 -37.83
CA ALA A 846 38.03 -4.47 -38.05
C ALA A 846 38.15 -3.44 -39.20
N ALA A 847 38.94 -2.40 -38.98
CA ALA A 847 39.28 -1.36 -39.97
C ALA A 847 38.06 -0.64 -40.60
N LEU A 848 37.13 -0.18 -39.76
CA LEU A 848 36.01 0.68 -40.18
C LEU A 848 36.52 2.01 -40.77
N ASN A 849 35.81 2.53 -41.76
CA ASN A 849 35.97 3.94 -42.12
C ASN A 849 35.29 4.84 -41.06
N PRO A 850 35.58 6.16 -41.01
CA PRO A 850 35.06 7.03 -39.95
C PRO A 850 33.53 7.04 -39.83
N ALA A 851 32.79 6.94 -40.94
CA ALA A 851 31.31 6.92 -40.91
C ALA A 851 30.77 5.57 -40.42
N GLU A 852 31.41 4.47 -40.77
CA GLU A 852 31.08 3.14 -40.23
C GLU A 852 31.43 3.04 -38.74
N GLU A 853 32.52 3.66 -38.31
CA GLU A 853 32.92 3.74 -36.89
C GLU A 853 31.90 4.54 -36.07
N GLU A 854 31.33 5.59 -36.64
CA GLU A 854 30.22 6.34 -36.06
C GLU A 854 28.96 5.47 -35.89
N GLN A 855 28.58 4.70 -36.93
CA GLN A 855 27.43 3.78 -36.86
C GLN A 855 27.63 2.66 -35.83
N ALA A 856 28.83 2.06 -35.75
CA ALA A 856 29.15 1.06 -34.71
C ALA A 856 29.04 1.67 -33.31
N THR A 857 29.57 2.87 -33.14
CA THR A 857 29.55 3.58 -31.86
C THR A 857 28.14 3.96 -31.44
N HIS A 858 27.32 4.45 -32.39
CA HIS A 858 25.91 4.77 -32.16
C HIS A 858 25.12 3.52 -31.73
N THR A 859 25.30 2.42 -32.44
CA THR A 859 24.63 1.14 -32.13
C THR A 859 25.02 0.63 -30.74
N TYR A 860 26.30 0.67 -30.37
CA TYR A 860 26.77 0.23 -29.05
C TYR A 860 26.23 1.12 -27.91
N ARG A 861 26.11 2.44 -28.14
CA ARG A 861 25.51 3.37 -27.17
C ARG A 861 24.03 3.07 -26.91
N MET A 862 23.26 2.83 -27.98
CA MET A 862 21.84 2.46 -27.88
C MET A 862 21.66 1.09 -27.21
N PHE A 863 22.54 0.15 -27.52
CA PHE A 863 22.59 -1.17 -26.91
C PHE A 863 22.80 -1.11 -25.39
N ARG A 864 23.75 -0.28 -24.92
CA ARG A 864 23.98 -0.03 -23.48
C ARG A 864 22.82 0.69 -22.80
N SER A 865 22.26 1.72 -23.43
CA SER A 865 21.13 2.49 -22.88
C SER A 865 19.87 1.62 -22.74
N SER A 866 19.61 0.75 -23.71
CA SER A 866 18.49 -0.20 -23.65
C SER A 866 18.60 -1.16 -22.45
N LEU A 867 19.81 -1.65 -22.13
CA LEU A 867 20.02 -2.49 -20.95
C LEU A 867 19.72 -1.72 -19.66
N GLY A 868 20.22 -0.47 -19.55
CA GLY A 868 19.98 0.39 -18.39
C GLY A 868 18.51 0.72 -18.15
N LYS A 869 17.73 1.00 -19.20
CA LYS A 869 16.28 1.23 -19.10
C LYS A 869 15.54 0.00 -18.59
N GLN A 870 15.92 -1.19 -19.04
CA GLN A 870 15.29 -2.43 -18.60
C GLN A 870 15.60 -2.76 -17.13
N VAL A 871 16.82 -2.47 -16.66
CA VAL A 871 17.20 -2.60 -15.25
C VAL A 871 16.36 -1.66 -14.37
N ALA A 872 16.21 -0.40 -14.77
CA ALA A 872 15.44 0.60 -14.02
C ALA A 872 13.93 0.32 -13.99
N GLY A 873 13.37 -0.25 -15.06
CA GLY A 873 11.92 -0.50 -15.17
C GLY A 873 11.43 -1.82 -14.58
N LYS A 874 12.26 -2.89 -14.55
CA LYS A 874 11.83 -4.24 -14.14
C LYS A 874 12.49 -4.77 -12.87
N GLY A 875 13.50 -4.07 -12.33
CA GLY A 875 14.28 -4.51 -11.16
C GLY A 875 15.06 -5.82 -11.34
N THR A 876 15.02 -6.43 -12.53
CA THR A 876 15.67 -7.69 -12.89
C THR A 876 16.05 -7.64 -14.38
N VAL A 877 17.17 -8.29 -14.75
CA VAL A 877 17.70 -8.28 -16.11
C VAL A 877 17.68 -9.69 -16.69
N ASP A 878 17.30 -9.84 -17.96
CA ASP A 878 17.32 -11.13 -18.64
C ASP A 878 18.76 -11.64 -18.81
N ALA A 879 18.98 -12.91 -18.45
CA ALA A 879 20.32 -13.50 -18.48
C ALA A 879 20.90 -13.60 -19.89
N THR A 880 20.06 -13.79 -20.91
CA THR A 880 20.48 -13.90 -22.32
C THR A 880 20.88 -12.53 -22.86
N GLN A 881 20.19 -11.47 -22.45
CA GLN A 881 20.58 -10.09 -22.80
C GLN A 881 21.92 -9.68 -22.17
N MET A 882 22.17 -10.04 -20.90
CA MET A 882 23.47 -9.82 -20.26
C MET A 882 24.60 -10.61 -20.94
N ASP A 883 24.32 -11.84 -21.39
CA ASP A 883 25.29 -12.64 -22.14
C ASP A 883 25.59 -12.05 -23.52
N ASN A 884 24.58 -11.55 -24.22
CA ASN A 884 24.77 -10.82 -25.48
C ASN A 884 25.60 -9.55 -25.27
N MET A 885 25.38 -8.82 -24.17
CA MET A 885 26.17 -7.64 -23.81
C MET A 885 27.64 -7.99 -23.57
N LEU A 886 27.91 -9.00 -22.73
CA LEU A 886 29.27 -9.48 -22.48
C LEU A 886 29.97 -9.96 -23.76
N GLN A 887 29.25 -10.65 -24.64
CA GLN A 887 29.79 -11.12 -25.92
C GLN A 887 30.23 -9.95 -26.81
N VAL A 888 29.36 -8.95 -26.98
CA VAL A 888 29.65 -7.75 -27.78
C VAL A 888 30.84 -6.97 -27.18
N ILE A 889 30.84 -6.74 -25.86
CA ILE A 889 31.92 -6.03 -25.18
C ILE A 889 33.27 -6.71 -25.40
N ARG A 890 33.35 -8.03 -25.15
CA ARG A 890 34.59 -8.80 -25.30
C ARG A 890 35.07 -8.83 -26.74
N LYS A 891 34.15 -8.95 -27.69
CA LYS A 891 34.48 -8.88 -29.12
C LYS A 891 35.06 -7.51 -29.48
N LEU A 892 34.43 -6.42 -29.05
CA LEU A 892 34.94 -5.06 -29.33
C LEU A 892 36.31 -4.84 -28.68
N GLN A 893 36.52 -5.34 -27.46
CA GLN A 893 37.83 -5.35 -26.82
C GLN A 893 38.88 -6.14 -27.62
N ASP A 894 38.52 -7.29 -28.18
CA ASP A 894 39.43 -8.11 -28.99
C ASP A 894 39.73 -7.49 -30.35
N ASP A 895 38.73 -6.87 -30.99
CA ASP A 895 38.91 -6.07 -32.21
C ASP A 895 39.84 -4.87 -31.95
N ASP A 896 39.81 -4.27 -30.75
CA ASP A 896 40.72 -3.20 -30.35
C ASP A 896 42.14 -3.71 -30.03
N LYS A 897 42.28 -4.87 -29.36
CA LYS A 897 43.58 -5.53 -29.14
C LYS A 897 44.28 -5.85 -30.47
N GLN A 898 43.54 -6.34 -31.47
CA GLN A 898 44.09 -6.65 -32.80
C GLN A 898 44.55 -5.38 -33.55
N ARG A 899 43.95 -4.21 -33.27
CA ARG A 899 44.44 -2.91 -33.79
C ARG A 899 45.71 -2.44 -33.06
N GLU A 900 45.81 -2.72 -31.76
CA GLU A 900 46.94 -2.32 -30.89
C GLU A 900 48.22 -3.15 -31.07
N ASP A 901 48.14 -4.44 -31.45
CA ASP A 901 49.31 -5.32 -31.66
C ASP A 901 50.27 -4.85 -32.79
N LYS A 902 49.93 -3.77 -33.51
CA LYS A 902 50.82 -3.07 -34.45
C LYS A 902 51.62 -1.92 -33.82
N GLN A 903 51.45 -1.60 -32.54
CA GLN A 903 52.21 -0.57 -31.82
C GLN A 903 52.69 -1.06 -30.45
N VAL A 904 53.92 -1.57 -30.40
CA VAL A 904 54.57 -2.06 -29.18
C VAL A 904 54.79 -0.93 -28.16
N GLY A 905 54.19 -1.08 -26.96
CA GLY A 905 54.69 -0.46 -25.73
C GLY A 905 53.96 0.77 -25.15
N LYS A 906 52.63 0.90 -25.24
CA LYS A 906 51.88 2.02 -24.59
C LYS A 906 50.73 1.57 -23.68
N LYS A 907 50.35 2.49 -22.79
CA LYS A 907 49.25 2.45 -21.79
C LYS A 907 47.91 2.04 -22.40
N LEU A 908 46.97 1.54 -21.58
CA LEU A 908 45.58 1.23 -21.98
C LEU A 908 45.00 2.36 -22.82
N THR A 909 44.41 2.06 -23.99
CA THR A 909 43.58 3.05 -24.68
C THR A 909 42.35 3.37 -23.85
N ALA A 910 41.86 4.61 -23.93
CA ALA A 910 40.63 5.03 -23.25
C ALA A 910 39.44 4.14 -23.65
N ARG A 911 39.44 3.64 -24.89
CA ARG A 911 38.44 2.72 -25.43
C ARG A 911 38.45 1.35 -24.81
N TYR A 912 39.61 0.72 -24.73
CA TYR A 912 39.73 -0.56 -24.05
C TYR A 912 39.35 -0.44 -22.56
N PHE A 913 39.75 0.65 -21.91
CA PHE A 913 39.42 0.90 -20.50
C PHE A 913 37.91 1.04 -20.28
N ALA A 914 37.21 1.84 -21.09
CA ALA A 914 35.75 2.01 -20.99
C ALA A 914 35.00 0.69 -21.22
N LEU A 915 35.39 -0.08 -22.24
CA LEU A 915 34.81 -1.41 -22.49
C LEU A 915 35.06 -2.38 -21.34
N ALA A 916 36.19 -2.29 -20.65
CA ALA A 916 36.48 -3.13 -19.48
C ALA A 916 35.68 -2.72 -18.23
N LEU A 917 35.33 -1.43 -18.10
CA LEU A 917 34.39 -0.98 -17.06
C LEU A 917 32.97 -1.46 -17.35
N ASP A 918 32.51 -1.35 -18.60
CA ASP A 918 31.19 -1.85 -19.01
C ASP A 918 31.09 -3.37 -18.81
N GLU A 919 32.18 -4.13 -19.06
CA GLU A 919 32.25 -5.56 -18.73
C GLU A 919 32.17 -5.81 -17.22
N ALA A 920 32.91 -5.07 -16.39
CA ALA A 920 32.89 -5.23 -14.94
C ALA A 920 31.50 -4.91 -14.35
N GLN A 921 30.83 -3.87 -14.84
CA GLN A 921 29.46 -3.52 -14.44
C GLN A 921 28.44 -4.57 -14.88
N THR A 922 28.59 -5.12 -16.10
CA THR A 922 27.72 -6.20 -16.57
C THR A 922 27.90 -7.48 -15.75
N LEU A 923 29.14 -7.80 -15.33
CA LEU A 923 29.42 -8.89 -14.39
C LEU A 923 28.84 -8.63 -13.00
N TRP A 924 28.93 -7.40 -12.50
CA TRP A 924 28.31 -6.98 -11.24
C TRP A 924 26.79 -7.13 -11.27
N LEU A 925 26.12 -6.71 -12.35
CA LEU A 925 24.67 -6.91 -12.57
C LEU A 925 24.28 -8.40 -12.64
N LYS A 926 25.18 -9.24 -13.16
CA LYS A 926 25.02 -10.71 -13.15
C LYS A 926 25.36 -11.35 -11.79
N GLN A 927 25.66 -10.54 -10.76
CA GLN A 927 26.10 -10.96 -9.43
C GLN A 927 27.41 -11.78 -9.43
N ASP A 928 28.22 -11.66 -10.48
CA ASP A 928 29.59 -12.19 -10.52
C ASP A 928 30.57 -11.14 -9.95
N TYR A 929 30.42 -10.86 -8.65
CA TYR A 929 31.25 -9.87 -7.93
C TYR A 929 32.74 -10.21 -8.00
N THR A 930 33.08 -11.51 -7.98
CA THR A 930 34.48 -11.97 -8.02
C THR A 930 35.09 -11.71 -9.39
N GLY A 931 34.37 -12.03 -10.47
CA GLY A 931 34.79 -11.74 -11.83
C GLY A 931 34.93 -10.24 -12.10
N ALA A 932 33.98 -9.43 -11.63
CA ALA A 932 34.02 -7.98 -11.76
C ALA A 932 35.23 -7.35 -11.05
N ILE A 933 35.48 -7.72 -9.79
CA ILE A 933 36.63 -7.21 -9.01
C ILE A 933 37.96 -7.66 -9.64
N ALA A 934 38.08 -8.93 -10.04
CA ALA A 934 39.30 -9.44 -10.66
C ALA A 934 39.62 -8.71 -11.97
N LEU A 935 38.61 -8.42 -12.79
CA LEU A 935 38.76 -7.63 -14.01
C LEU A 935 39.25 -6.21 -13.68
N LEU A 936 38.61 -5.51 -12.76
CA LEU A 936 38.99 -4.16 -12.35
C LEU A 936 40.41 -4.09 -11.76
N GLN A 937 40.78 -5.06 -10.92
CA GLN A 937 42.13 -5.17 -10.36
C GLN A 937 43.20 -5.39 -11.44
N SER A 938 42.87 -6.11 -12.52
CA SER A 938 43.79 -6.32 -13.64
C SER A 938 44.11 -5.03 -14.41
N LEU A 939 43.25 -4.02 -14.34
CA LEU A 939 43.43 -2.73 -15.01
C LEU A 939 44.35 -1.78 -14.24
N ILE A 940 44.50 -1.96 -12.92
CA ILE A 940 45.24 -1.05 -12.01
C ILE A 940 46.67 -0.78 -12.50
N ALA A 941 47.41 -1.82 -12.87
CA ALA A 941 48.82 -1.69 -13.26
C ALA A 941 49.03 -0.88 -14.56
N LYS A 942 47.96 -0.65 -15.33
CA LYS A 942 48.01 0.03 -16.63
C LYS A 942 47.18 1.33 -16.65
N ALA A 943 46.50 1.67 -15.55
CA ALA A 943 45.61 2.82 -15.41
C ALA A 943 46.36 4.14 -15.19
N THR A 944 45.78 5.25 -15.65
CA THR A 944 46.19 6.61 -15.26
C THR A 944 45.72 6.94 -13.83
N ALA A 945 46.21 8.05 -13.25
CA ALA A 945 45.80 8.45 -11.90
C ALA A 945 44.27 8.67 -11.78
N ASP A 946 43.64 9.26 -12.79
CA ASP A 946 42.19 9.48 -12.81
C ASP A 946 41.42 8.14 -12.99
N GLN A 947 41.91 7.26 -13.87
CA GLN A 947 41.32 5.92 -14.07
C GLN A 947 41.50 5.03 -12.84
N LEU A 948 42.59 5.18 -12.09
CA LEU A 948 42.84 4.46 -10.86
C LEU A 948 41.82 4.84 -9.78
N CYS A 949 41.46 6.13 -9.68
CA CYS A 949 40.42 6.61 -8.77
C CYS A 949 39.06 5.98 -9.11
N GLU A 950 38.68 5.94 -10.40
CA GLU A 950 37.43 5.31 -10.85
C GLU A 950 37.41 3.78 -10.60
N ILE A 951 38.52 3.08 -10.88
CA ILE A 951 38.65 1.65 -10.58
C ILE A 951 38.48 1.39 -9.08
N GLN A 952 39.12 2.19 -8.23
CA GLN A 952 39.09 2.01 -6.77
C GLN A 952 37.70 2.30 -6.19
N LYS A 953 37.02 3.33 -6.70
CA LYS A 953 35.64 3.64 -6.33
C LYS A 953 34.69 2.51 -6.71
N LEU A 954 34.83 1.96 -7.93
CA LEU A 954 33.96 0.89 -8.40
C LEU A 954 34.21 -0.43 -7.66
N ILE A 955 35.48 -0.76 -7.33
CA ILE A 955 35.79 -1.92 -6.47
C ILE A 955 35.12 -1.76 -5.09
N CYS A 956 35.22 -0.58 -4.47
CA CYS A 956 34.59 -0.28 -3.17
C CYS A 956 33.08 -0.51 -3.21
N GLN A 957 32.39 -0.02 -4.25
CA GLN A 957 30.95 -0.21 -4.43
C GLN A 957 30.56 -1.69 -4.62
N ILE A 958 31.29 -2.42 -5.46
CA ILE A 958 31.04 -3.85 -5.71
C ILE A 958 31.29 -4.69 -4.45
N GLU A 959 32.27 -4.32 -3.63
CA GLU A 959 32.56 -5.02 -2.37
C GLU A 959 31.49 -4.76 -1.29
N ILE A 960 30.98 -3.53 -1.18
CA ILE A 960 29.85 -3.21 -0.30
C ILE A 960 28.60 -4.00 -0.72
N ASP A 961 28.28 -4.03 -2.02
CA ASP A 961 27.15 -4.81 -2.53
C ASP A 961 27.30 -6.31 -2.25
N ARG A 962 28.51 -6.86 -2.45
CA ARG A 962 28.83 -8.25 -2.12
C ARG A 962 28.62 -8.55 -0.64
N GLU A 963 29.06 -7.65 0.25
CA GLU A 963 28.88 -7.79 1.70
C GLU A 963 27.44 -7.59 2.14
N PHE A 964 26.71 -6.66 1.53
CA PHE A 964 25.29 -6.44 1.79
C PHE A 964 24.46 -7.68 1.49
N ILE A 965 24.65 -8.30 0.31
CA ILE A 965 23.97 -9.55 -0.03
C ILE A 965 24.41 -10.69 0.90
N ALA A 966 25.70 -10.80 1.22
CA ALA A 966 26.20 -11.81 2.16
C ALA A 966 25.66 -11.62 3.60
N SER A 967 25.31 -10.39 3.98
CA SER A 967 24.74 -10.01 5.28
C SER A 967 23.22 -10.18 5.37
N ASN A 968 22.57 -10.68 4.32
CA ASN A 968 21.11 -10.81 4.23
C ASN A 968 20.37 -9.46 4.36
N ASN A 969 20.94 -8.41 3.76
CA ASN A 969 20.38 -7.05 3.70
C ASN A 969 20.30 -6.29 5.05
N THR A 970 21.24 -6.55 5.98
CA THR A 970 21.20 -5.97 7.35
C THR A 970 22.12 -4.76 7.56
N LEU A 971 22.89 -4.36 6.55
CA LEU A 971 23.85 -3.25 6.61
C LEU A 971 23.23 -1.93 6.12
N ASP A 972 23.64 -0.82 6.74
CA ASP A 972 23.33 0.53 6.29
C ASP A 972 24.23 0.89 5.09
N ILE A 973 23.67 0.79 3.89
CA ILE A 973 24.40 1.00 2.64
C ILE A 973 24.79 2.48 2.45
N GLU A 974 23.99 3.43 2.94
CA GLU A 974 24.25 4.86 2.71
C GLU A 974 25.49 5.34 3.50
N GLU A 975 25.68 4.84 4.72
CA GLU A 975 26.87 5.13 5.54
C GLU A 975 28.16 4.49 4.96
N LEU A 976 28.03 3.33 4.31
CA LEU A 976 29.15 2.61 3.69
C LEU A 976 29.54 3.20 2.33
N LEU A 977 28.57 3.58 1.49
CA LEU A 977 28.83 4.19 0.18
C LEU A 977 29.46 5.59 0.30
N ALA A 978 29.16 6.33 1.38
CA ALA A 978 29.79 7.63 1.66
C ALA A 978 31.32 7.51 1.82
N GLN A 979 31.82 6.36 2.28
CA GLN A 979 33.25 6.09 2.50
C GLN A 979 34.02 5.83 1.19
N CYS A 980 33.33 5.55 0.07
CA CYS A 980 33.96 5.34 -1.24
C CYS A 980 34.35 6.63 -1.96
N SER A 981 34.15 7.82 -1.37
CA SER A 981 34.45 9.13 -2.00
C SER A 981 35.57 9.89 -1.28
N GLY A 982 36.74 9.98 -1.91
CA GLY A 982 37.88 10.73 -1.35
C GLY A 982 38.86 11.22 -2.40
N SER A 983 38.68 12.47 -2.87
CA SER A 983 39.78 13.42 -3.11
C SER A 983 39.24 14.83 -3.37
N GLU A 984 39.51 15.74 -2.42
CA GLU A 984 39.20 17.17 -2.54
C GLU A 984 40.15 17.86 -3.52
N LYS A 985 39.58 18.58 -4.51
CA LYS A 985 40.26 19.73 -5.13
C LYS A 985 40.04 20.96 -4.23
N SER A 986 41.12 21.38 -3.58
CA SER A 986 41.45 22.73 -3.09
C SER A 986 40.36 23.81 -3.17
N GLY A 987 39.90 24.25 -1.99
CA GLY A 987 39.62 25.67 -1.71
C GLY A 987 38.16 26.10 -1.62
N SER A 988 37.55 26.00 -0.44
CA SER A 988 36.75 27.08 0.15
C SER A 988 36.37 26.75 1.58
N THR A 989 36.80 27.61 2.50
CA THR A 989 36.49 27.61 3.92
C THR A 989 34.98 27.73 4.17
N ASN A 990 34.41 26.88 5.02
CA ASN A 990 33.22 27.24 5.78
C ASN A 990 33.36 26.84 7.25
N ASN A 991 33.35 27.88 8.08
CA ASN A 991 33.23 27.82 9.53
C ASN A 991 31.90 27.20 9.93
N SER A 992 31.94 26.16 10.77
CA SER A 992 30.90 25.94 11.76
C SER A 992 31.54 25.52 13.07
N SER A 993 31.49 26.44 14.02
CA SER A 993 31.83 26.27 15.43
C SER A 993 30.92 25.21 16.07
N GLY A 994 31.52 24.14 16.58
CA GLY A 994 30.88 23.17 17.47
C GLY A 994 31.86 22.77 18.56
N ASN A 995 31.68 23.31 19.76
CA ASN A 995 32.45 22.97 20.95
C ASN A 995 32.17 21.52 21.37
N GLY A 996 33.21 20.70 21.47
CA GLY A 996 33.12 19.31 21.92
C GLY A 996 34.40 18.86 22.61
N GLN A 997 34.77 19.50 23.72
CA GLN A 997 35.68 18.89 24.69
C GLN A 997 34.93 17.77 25.42
N ASN A 998 35.26 16.52 25.12
CA ASN A 998 35.30 15.33 25.99
C ASN A 998 35.29 14.08 25.10
N ALA A 999 36.46 13.63 24.65
CA ALA A 999 36.62 12.25 24.20
C ALA A 999 36.56 11.36 25.45
N ALA A 1000 35.37 10.81 25.72
CA ALA A 1000 35.22 9.70 26.63
C ALA A 1000 36.01 8.50 26.10
N GLU A 1001 36.65 7.78 27.02
CA GLU A 1001 37.35 6.53 26.79
C GLU A 1001 36.44 5.50 26.09
N THR A 1002 36.51 5.39 24.77
CA THR A 1002 36.03 4.21 24.05
C THR A 1002 37.23 3.37 23.64
N GLY A 1003 37.78 2.64 24.61
CA GLY A 1003 38.64 1.49 24.35
C GLY A 1003 37.89 0.24 24.75
N ASN A 1004 37.67 -0.70 23.81
CA ASN A 1004 37.31 -2.06 24.18
C ASN A 1004 38.44 -2.62 25.07
N LEU A 1005 38.14 -2.82 26.36
CA LEU A 1005 39.02 -3.47 27.33
C LEU A 1005 39.15 -4.95 26.94
N LEU A 1006 40.23 -5.32 26.26
CA LEU A 1006 40.55 -6.73 26.01
C LEU A 1006 41.62 -7.30 26.94
N LEU A 1007 42.26 -6.50 27.82
CA LEU A 1007 43.06 -7.01 28.93
C LEU A 1007 43.05 -6.03 30.12
N ALA A 1008 42.66 -6.50 31.32
CA ALA A 1008 42.70 -5.69 32.54
C ALA A 1008 44.15 -5.37 32.94
N GLY A 1009 44.51 -4.08 33.00
CA GLY A 1009 45.79 -3.59 33.55
C GLY A 1009 46.71 -2.82 32.59
N VAL A 1010 46.38 -2.71 31.30
CA VAL A 1010 47.12 -1.90 30.31
C VAL A 1010 46.31 -0.66 29.91
N SER A 1011 46.93 0.52 29.85
CA SER A 1011 46.26 1.78 29.43
C SER A 1011 47.00 2.50 28.31
N LEU A 1012 46.25 3.02 27.33
CA LEU A 1012 46.71 3.77 26.17
C LEU A 1012 46.05 5.16 26.13
N SER A 1013 46.83 6.24 26.03
CA SER A 1013 46.31 7.62 25.98
C SER A 1013 47.18 8.54 25.13
N VAL A 1014 46.64 9.66 24.65
CA VAL A 1014 47.37 10.71 23.90
C VAL A 1014 47.32 12.01 24.68
N VAL A 1015 48.47 12.66 24.91
CA VAL A 1015 48.53 13.89 25.72
C VAL A 1015 49.50 14.93 25.10
N PRO A 1016 49.05 16.16 24.79
CA PRO A 1016 47.65 16.63 24.80
C PRO A 1016 46.83 16.04 23.63
N HIS A 1017 45.50 15.95 23.81
CA HIS A 1017 44.55 15.54 22.76
C HIS A 1017 43.41 16.58 22.68
N PRO A 1018 43.05 17.13 21.50
CA PRO A 1018 43.56 16.86 20.13
C PRO A 1018 45.03 17.23 19.92
N VAL A 1019 45.68 16.53 18.98
CA VAL A 1019 47.09 16.78 18.63
C VAL A 1019 47.16 18.05 17.79
N THR A 1020 47.52 19.17 18.42
CA THR A 1020 47.62 20.50 17.80
C THR A 1020 49.08 20.96 17.60
N GLY A 1021 50.05 20.14 18.03
CA GLY A 1021 51.49 20.41 18.03
C GLY A 1021 52.30 19.14 18.28
N THR A 1022 53.17 19.14 19.31
CA THR A 1022 53.86 17.91 19.78
C THR A 1022 53.03 17.25 20.87
N SER A 1023 52.67 15.98 20.69
CA SER A 1023 51.93 15.16 21.67
C SER A 1023 52.64 13.84 21.93
N GLU A 1024 52.26 13.14 22.99
CA GLU A 1024 52.83 11.83 23.35
C GLU A 1024 51.72 10.79 23.49
N ILE A 1025 51.93 9.62 22.86
CA ILE A 1025 51.14 8.42 23.11
C ILE A 1025 51.75 7.71 24.32
N LEU A 1026 51.01 7.67 25.43
CA LEU A 1026 51.41 7.06 26.69
C LEU A 1026 50.80 5.66 26.81
N VAL A 1027 51.66 4.66 26.99
CA VAL A 1027 51.32 3.26 27.27
C VAL A 1027 51.75 2.94 28.71
N LYS A 1028 50.85 2.42 29.55
CA LYS A 1028 51.17 1.97 30.92
C LYS A 1028 50.68 0.55 31.19
N GLY A 1029 51.33 -0.13 32.12
CA GLY A 1029 50.96 -1.47 32.59
C GLY A 1029 51.47 -2.62 31.70
N LEU A 1030 52.43 -2.36 30.82
CA LEU A 1030 52.91 -3.34 29.85
C LEU A 1030 53.94 -4.31 30.45
N ALA A 1031 53.56 -5.57 30.67
CA ALA A 1031 54.44 -6.59 31.28
C ALA A 1031 55.45 -7.24 30.32
N LYS A 1032 55.23 -7.14 29.00
CA LYS A 1032 56.06 -7.71 27.91
C LYS A 1032 56.07 -6.76 26.71
N PRO A 1033 57.08 -6.81 25.80
CA PRO A 1033 57.14 -5.98 24.60
C PRO A 1033 55.87 -6.04 23.74
N ALA A 1034 55.40 -4.91 23.23
CA ALA A 1034 54.25 -4.82 22.32
C ALA A 1034 54.51 -3.80 21.20
N THR A 1035 53.76 -3.89 20.12
CA THR A 1035 53.86 -3.04 18.94
C THR A 1035 52.70 -2.08 18.88
N LEU A 1036 52.98 -0.79 18.99
CA LEU A 1036 52.03 0.28 18.74
C LEU A 1036 51.95 0.55 17.23
N ILE A 1037 50.75 0.60 16.66
CA ILE A 1037 50.49 0.85 15.24
C ILE A 1037 49.44 1.96 15.11
N VAL A 1038 49.65 2.93 14.24
CA VAL A 1038 48.72 4.02 13.94
C VAL A 1038 48.25 3.87 12.50
N TYR A 1039 46.94 3.82 12.32
CA TYR A 1039 46.27 3.75 11.04
C TYR A 1039 45.62 5.10 10.73
N ASN A 1040 45.67 5.54 9.49
CA ASN A 1040 44.85 6.67 9.04
C ASN A 1040 43.40 6.22 8.80
N SER A 1041 42.53 7.17 8.43
CA SER A 1041 41.10 6.93 8.16
C SER A 1041 40.84 5.94 7.02
N LEU A 1042 41.84 5.59 6.21
CA LEU A 1042 41.78 4.61 5.11
C LEU A 1042 42.35 3.24 5.52
N GLY A 1043 42.66 3.03 6.81
CA GLY A 1043 43.21 1.76 7.32
C GLY A 1043 44.68 1.52 6.96
N ALA A 1044 45.38 2.49 6.37
CA ALA A 1044 46.80 2.37 6.06
C ALA A 1044 47.66 2.68 7.29
N VAL A 1045 48.69 1.86 7.54
CA VAL A 1045 49.66 2.08 8.62
C VAL A 1045 50.53 3.29 8.29
N VAL A 1046 50.34 4.37 9.04
CA VAL A 1046 51.16 5.60 8.91
C VAL A 1046 52.37 5.57 9.84
N PHE A 1047 52.29 4.83 10.95
CA PHE A 1047 53.37 4.75 11.92
C PHE A 1047 53.27 3.48 12.76
N HIS A 1048 54.40 2.87 13.11
CA HIS A 1048 54.43 1.81 14.12
C HIS A 1048 55.75 1.79 14.89
N ARG A 1049 55.72 1.41 16.18
CA ARG A 1049 56.90 1.28 17.04
C ARG A 1049 56.72 0.17 18.07
N GLU A 1050 57.82 -0.52 18.39
CA GLU A 1050 57.87 -1.34 19.59
C GLU A 1050 57.97 -0.49 20.85
N VAL A 1051 57.18 -0.86 21.86
CA VAL A 1051 57.18 -0.28 23.20
C VAL A 1051 57.53 -1.37 24.21
N THR A 1052 58.47 -1.07 25.11
CA THR A 1052 58.99 -2.01 26.10
C THR A 1052 59.05 -1.36 27.48
N GLY A 1053 58.54 -2.05 28.50
CA GLY A 1053 58.55 -1.60 29.90
C GLY A 1053 57.18 -1.17 30.44
N GLU A 1054 57.03 -1.16 31.77
CA GLU A 1054 55.76 -0.87 32.47
C GLU A 1054 55.16 0.50 32.14
N THR A 1055 55.95 1.45 31.66
CA THR A 1055 55.47 2.73 31.12
C THR A 1055 56.35 3.15 29.94
N SER A 1056 55.73 3.48 28.81
CA SER A 1056 56.39 3.94 27.59
C SER A 1056 55.67 5.17 27.02
N ALA A 1057 56.43 6.14 26.50
CA ALA A 1057 55.90 7.34 25.86
C ALA A 1057 56.46 7.45 24.44
N VAL A 1058 55.58 7.62 23.45
CA VAL A 1058 55.95 7.77 22.05
C VAL A 1058 55.55 9.17 21.57
N LYS A 1059 56.55 10.01 21.29
CA LYS A 1059 56.32 11.35 20.74
C LYS A 1059 55.78 11.28 19.32
N ILE A 1060 54.77 12.10 19.06
CA ILE A 1060 54.17 12.35 17.75
C ILE A 1060 54.13 13.86 17.49
N THR A 1061 54.49 14.27 16.28
CA THR A 1061 54.47 15.67 15.87
C THR A 1061 53.59 15.87 14.64
N ARG A 1062 53.01 17.07 14.47
CA ARG A 1062 52.21 17.45 13.29
C ARG A 1062 52.94 17.32 11.94
N ASN A 1063 54.27 17.24 11.96
CA ASN A 1063 55.06 17.01 10.74
C ASN A 1063 55.09 15.53 10.31
N GLU A 1064 54.69 14.61 11.18
CA GLU A 1064 54.68 13.16 10.93
C GLU A 1064 53.28 12.62 10.63
N LEU A 1065 52.24 13.35 11.01
CA LEU A 1065 50.83 13.01 10.79
C LEU A 1065 50.07 14.26 10.33
N GLU A 1066 49.46 14.18 9.14
CA GLU A 1066 48.60 15.22 8.58
C GLU A 1066 47.32 15.44 9.44
N PRO A 1067 46.64 16.60 9.32
CA PRO A 1067 45.35 16.80 9.96
C PRO A 1067 44.34 15.72 9.54
N GLY A 1068 43.70 15.06 10.52
CA GLY A 1068 42.79 13.94 10.24
C GLY A 1068 42.51 13.05 11.45
N MET A 1069 41.68 12.03 11.24
CA MET A 1069 41.37 11.00 12.25
C MET A 1069 42.23 9.75 12.06
N TYR A 1070 42.76 9.24 13.16
CA TYR A 1070 43.65 8.08 13.20
C TYR A 1070 43.17 7.05 14.23
N LEU A 1071 43.41 5.77 13.96
CA LEU A 1071 43.21 4.68 14.90
C LEU A 1071 44.57 4.19 15.41
N VAL A 1072 44.80 4.27 16.70
CA VAL A 1072 46.00 3.74 17.36
C VAL A 1072 45.65 2.36 17.93
N THR A 1073 46.45 1.34 17.62
CA THR A 1073 46.31 -0.01 18.19
C THR A 1073 47.62 -0.45 18.84
N LEU A 1074 47.50 -1.20 19.93
CA LEU A 1074 48.63 -1.79 20.64
C LEU A 1074 48.51 -3.30 20.53
N ASN A 1075 49.47 -3.95 19.86
CA ASN A 1075 49.42 -5.38 19.53
C ASN A 1075 50.57 -6.14 20.19
N GLN A 1076 50.33 -7.34 20.72
CA GLN A 1076 51.37 -8.23 21.25
C GLN A 1076 51.16 -9.63 20.67
N ASN A 1077 52.21 -10.20 20.05
CA ASN A 1077 52.17 -11.51 19.40
C ASN A 1077 50.99 -11.69 18.41
N GLY A 1078 50.69 -10.64 17.63
CA GLY A 1078 49.61 -10.66 16.63
C GLY A 1078 48.20 -10.46 17.19
N THR A 1079 48.04 -10.25 18.50
CA THR A 1079 46.74 -9.97 19.13
C THR A 1079 46.66 -8.50 19.59
N THR A 1080 45.54 -7.82 19.32
CA THR A 1080 45.31 -6.44 19.76
C THR A 1080 44.95 -6.38 21.24
N LEU A 1081 45.77 -5.68 22.03
CA LEU A 1081 45.59 -5.47 23.46
C LEU A 1081 44.68 -4.27 23.77
N GLN A 1082 44.83 -3.17 23.02
CA GLN A 1082 44.03 -1.95 23.20
C GLN A 1082 43.99 -1.11 21.92
N THR A 1083 42.92 -0.33 21.75
CA THR A 1083 42.77 0.64 20.66
C THR A 1083 42.33 2.01 21.18
N LEU A 1084 42.71 3.08 20.47
CA LEU A 1084 42.39 4.47 20.80
C LEU A 1084 42.22 5.29 19.52
N LYS A 1085 41.16 6.10 19.44
CA LYS A 1085 41.00 7.07 18.35
C LYS A 1085 41.77 8.35 18.66
N MET A 1086 42.50 8.87 17.67
CA MET A 1086 43.33 10.07 17.79
C MET A 1086 43.01 11.03 16.64
N VAL A 1087 42.53 12.22 16.99
CA VAL A 1087 42.37 13.39 16.10
C VAL A 1087 43.64 14.27 16.09
N VAL A 1088 44.13 14.57 14.90
CA VAL A 1088 45.20 15.55 14.61
C VAL A 1088 44.57 16.76 13.91
N GLN A 1089 44.83 17.97 14.41
CA GLN A 1089 44.27 19.23 13.89
C GLN A 1089 45.30 20.07 13.12
#